data_AF-A0A8H6SHZ4-F1
#
_entry.id   AF-A0A8H6SHZ4-F1
#
_cell.length_a   1.000
_cell.length_b   1.000
_cell.length_c   1.000
_cell.angle_alpha   90.00
_cell.angle_beta   90.00
_cell.angle_gamma   90.00
#
_symmetry.space_group_name_H-M   'P 1'
#
loop_
_entity.id
_entity.type
_entity.pdbx_description
1 polymer ?
#
loop_
_entity_poly.entity_id
_entity_poly.type
_entity_poly.pdbx_seq_one_letter_code
_entity_poly.pdbx_strand_id
1 'polypeptide(L)'
;MASDDKYDAQGWSAKLYSQSAAFVYSPAYTAPVLDLLQAQPGEKIIDFGCGSGQVTFEIEQIVKQAPGGFVVGVDSSESMIAKCKEAEMEHAFVSDIQRLDIPMNRFNNGEENFKFDAVFSNATLHWCKRDPAGVLESVKTVLKPRGRLLVEMGGMHNCIGIRSHLHRSLQARRYDPVALDPWFFPSVEEYSKLLTTAGFVIKTITLVPRVTPLSDGVRGWLEVFARTSILKQCSEQEANEIIDEVVDAMKVDCLDNEGNWSMMYTRLSSEFVILLDVVRIKSNQLTCLGSVSGMFLTRVARARPLISRSASTYYRPKMGKKSKTIPETLFKLTHPAVSPTSPIVDTHTHLASTFEAYRHKYPDGKYADVFDFVRGLYSPGGVQEIIDVWCEAPVRPIWREFADAALTEQDRQEKWGGMGYWFVMGVHPHEAKHYNDAVEADILEAMKHPRCVGWGEMGLDYHYDNSPREIQQEVFARQLRQAVRLNKPLTIHTREADEDTERILKEEVPKEHKIHIHCFTDSPAFAQRLLDWFPNLYIGVTGVITFATNADTSTTVRNMFSSEAPQPSNIESRLRILLETDAPYMVPAPIYTSPAFTSPEAKGKRLAFCHSAMVPWTASFVADLLPKEESEAWDTSRVLSVARSNAKAVYGV
;
A
#
# COMPACT_ATOMS: atom_id res chain seq x y z
N MET A 1 -23.63 -24.80 -39.23
CA MET A 1 -23.44 -23.38 -38.85
C MET A 1 -22.21 -23.34 -37.97
N ALA A 2 -21.12 -22.76 -38.49
CA ALA A 2 -19.78 -22.88 -37.92
C ALA A 2 -19.69 -22.33 -36.49
N SER A 3 -18.79 -22.91 -35.69
CA SER A 3 -18.54 -22.63 -34.26
C SER A 3 -18.11 -21.20 -33.93
N ASP A 4 -17.81 -20.37 -34.94
CA ASP A 4 -17.00 -19.16 -34.76
C ASP A 4 -17.79 -17.88 -34.46
N ASP A 5 -19.13 -17.95 -34.45
CA ASP A 5 -20.02 -16.84 -34.08
C ASP A 5 -20.43 -16.88 -32.58
N LYS A 6 -19.98 -17.87 -31.81
CA LYS A 6 -20.35 -18.03 -30.39
C LYS A 6 -19.25 -17.50 -29.47
N TYR A 7 -19.66 -16.81 -28.41
CA TYR A 7 -18.78 -16.51 -27.28
C TYR A 7 -18.33 -17.83 -26.63
N ASP A 8 -17.05 -17.90 -26.25
CA ASP A 8 -16.52 -19.01 -25.47
C ASP A 8 -16.95 -18.92 -23.99
N ALA A 9 -16.51 -19.89 -23.18
CA ALA A 9 -16.84 -19.95 -21.75
C ALA A 9 -16.38 -18.71 -20.96
N GLN A 10 -15.40 -17.96 -21.48
CA GLN A 10 -14.91 -16.72 -20.90
C GLN A 10 -15.63 -15.47 -21.43
N GLY A 11 -16.61 -15.65 -22.32
CA GLY A 11 -17.40 -14.56 -22.88
C GLY A 11 -16.69 -13.83 -24.03
N TRP A 12 -15.66 -14.42 -24.63
CA TRP A 12 -14.90 -13.83 -25.74
C TRP A 12 -15.25 -14.49 -27.07
N SER A 13 -15.25 -13.69 -28.15
CA SER A 13 -15.30 -14.17 -29.53
C SER A 13 -14.19 -13.50 -30.32
N ALA A 14 -13.25 -14.31 -30.81
CA ALA A 14 -12.13 -13.81 -31.57
C ALA A 14 -12.55 -13.15 -32.90
N LYS A 15 -13.72 -13.49 -33.47
CA LYS A 15 -14.26 -12.85 -34.68
C LYS A 15 -14.82 -11.46 -34.37
N LEU A 16 -15.70 -11.34 -33.37
CA LEU A 16 -16.25 -10.05 -32.94
C LEU A 16 -15.13 -9.09 -32.48
N TYR A 17 -14.16 -9.61 -31.74
CA TYR A 17 -12.99 -8.83 -31.33
C TYR A 17 -12.21 -8.29 -32.54
N SER A 18 -11.95 -9.12 -33.55
CA SER A 18 -11.23 -8.67 -34.76
C SER A 18 -11.99 -7.64 -35.60
N GLN A 19 -13.31 -7.56 -35.48
CA GLN A 19 -14.13 -6.58 -36.20
C GLN A 19 -14.14 -5.22 -35.50
N SER A 20 -14.41 -5.22 -34.19
CA SER A 20 -14.68 -3.97 -33.45
C SER A 20 -13.52 -3.49 -32.56
N ALA A 21 -12.51 -4.32 -32.34
CA ALA A 21 -11.33 -4.01 -31.53
C ALA A 21 -10.00 -4.10 -32.30
N ALA A 22 -10.04 -4.12 -33.65
CA ALA A 22 -8.85 -4.19 -34.51
C ALA A 22 -7.82 -3.09 -34.21
N PHE A 23 -8.27 -1.92 -33.74
CA PHE A 23 -7.39 -0.83 -33.36
C PHE A 23 -6.38 -1.24 -32.27
N VAL A 24 -6.69 -2.19 -31.39
CA VAL A 24 -5.74 -2.64 -30.34
C VAL A 24 -4.44 -3.17 -30.93
N TYR A 25 -4.49 -3.73 -32.15
CA TYR A 25 -3.34 -4.34 -32.84
C TYR A 25 -2.79 -3.48 -33.97
N SER A 26 -3.22 -2.23 -34.13
CA SER A 26 -2.68 -1.40 -35.21
C SER A 26 -1.20 -1.08 -34.96
N PRO A 27 -0.34 -1.02 -36.00
CA PRO A 27 1.08 -0.67 -35.85
C PRO A 27 1.33 0.63 -35.08
N ALA A 28 0.43 1.62 -35.20
CA ALA A 28 0.51 2.88 -34.47
C ALA A 28 0.40 2.73 -32.94
N TYR A 29 -0.16 1.62 -32.45
CA TYR A 29 -0.39 1.34 -31.03
C TYR A 29 0.46 0.17 -30.51
N THR A 30 0.87 -0.77 -31.36
CA THR A 30 1.75 -1.89 -30.99
C THR A 30 3.23 -1.50 -31.05
N ALA A 31 3.66 -0.67 -32.00
CA ALA A 31 5.07 -0.29 -32.17
C ALA A 31 5.70 0.35 -30.92
N PRO A 32 5.04 1.32 -30.21
CA PRO A 32 5.61 1.88 -29.00
C PRO A 32 5.82 0.82 -27.91
N VAL A 33 4.92 -0.17 -27.81
CA VAL A 33 4.97 -1.22 -26.80
C VAL A 33 6.07 -2.25 -27.12
N LEU A 34 6.27 -2.56 -28.40
CA LEU A 34 7.39 -3.40 -28.86
C LEU A 34 8.75 -2.70 -28.70
N ASP A 35 8.82 -1.39 -28.98
CA ASP A 35 10.02 -0.58 -28.75
C ASP A 35 10.43 -0.59 -27.26
N LEU A 36 9.46 -0.63 -26.35
CA LEU A 36 9.72 -0.75 -24.91
C LEU A 36 10.18 -2.16 -24.50
N LEU A 37 9.67 -3.22 -25.13
CA LEU A 37 10.11 -4.60 -24.84
C LEU A 37 11.59 -4.80 -25.15
N GLN A 38 12.09 -4.14 -26.21
CA GLN A 38 13.44 -4.28 -26.74
C GLN A 38 13.83 -5.76 -26.93
N ALA A 39 12.94 -6.56 -27.54
CA ALA A 39 13.20 -7.97 -27.81
C ALA A 39 14.52 -8.13 -28.59
N GLN A 40 15.36 -9.07 -28.17
CA GLN A 40 16.63 -9.36 -28.82
C GLN A 40 16.60 -10.73 -29.49
N PRO A 41 17.33 -10.91 -30.61
CA PRO A 41 17.57 -12.23 -31.18
C PRO A 41 18.05 -13.24 -30.13
N GLY A 42 17.43 -14.42 -30.07
CA GLY A 42 17.80 -15.51 -29.18
C GLY A 42 17.14 -15.49 -27.80
N GLU A 43 16.36 -14.48 -27.47
CA GLU A 43 15.65 -14.43 -26.19
C GLU A 43 14.47 -15.40 -26.11
N LYS A 44 14.19 -15.88 -24.89
CA LYS A 44 13.00 -16.65 -24.57
C LYS A 44 11.99 -15.71 -23.93
N ILE A 45 10.87 -15.44 -24.59
CA ILE A 45 9.85 -14.50 -24.12
C ILE A 45 8.52 -15.21 -23.91
N ILE A 46 7.76 -14.83 -22.88
CA ILE A 46 6.39 -15.29 -22.69
C ILE A 46 5.43 -14.10 -22.72
N ASP A 47 4.35 -14.23 -23.49
CA ASP A 47 3.31 -13.22 -23.70
C ASP A 47 2.05 -13.60 -22.92
N PHE A 48 1.76 -12.83 -21.88
CA PHE A 48 0.62 -12.98 -20.99
C PHE A 48 -0.60 -12.24 -21.55
N GLY A 49 -1.58 -13.02 -22.00
CA GLY A 49 -2.75 -12.51 -22.71
C GLY A 49 -2.42 -12.19 -24.16
N CYS A 50 -1.94 -13.20 -24.90
CA CYS A 50 -1.53 -13.02 -26.29
C CYS A 50 -2.69 -12.72 -27.24
N GLY A 51 -3.95 -12.89 -26.81
CA GLY A 51 -5.12 -12.79 -27.67
C GLY A 51 -4.97 -13.73 -28.87
N SER A 52 -5.31 -13.23 -30.06
CA SER A 52 -5.13 -13.95 -31.32
C SER A 52 -3.70 -13.92 -31.89
N GLY A 53 -2.71 -13.46 -31.11
CA GLY A 53 -1.29 -13.68 -31.37
C GLY A 53 -0.59 -12.63 -32.23
N GLN A 54 -1.25 -11.56 -32.67
CA GLN A 54 -0.69 -10.58 -33.61
C GLN A 54 0.66 -10.01 -33.14
N VAL A 55 0.70 -9.50 -31.90
CA VAL A 55 1.92 -8.92 -31.31
C VAL A 55 2.95 -10.02 -31.00
N THR A 56 2.47 -11.18 -30.56
CA THR A 56 3.31 -12.35 -30.26
C THR A 56 4.08 -12.81 -31.50
N PHE A 57 3.46 -12.80 -32.68
CA PHE A 57 4.14 -13.11 -33.95
C PHE A 57 5.23 -12.09 -34.29
N GLU A 58 4.99 -10.79 -34.07
CA GLU A 58 6.03 -9.76 -34.28
C GLU A 58 7.24 -9.98 -33.37
N ILE A 59 7.00 -10.34 -32.09
CA ILE A 59 8.06 -10.72 -31.14
C ILE A 59 8.79 -11.97 -31.62
N GLU A 60 8.05 -12.98 -32.11
CA GLU A 60 8.60 -14.24 -32.61
C GLU A 60 9.60 -14.02 -33.75
N GLN A 61 9.26 -13.13 -34.70
CA GLN A 61 10.13 -12.79 -35.83
C GLN A 61 11.46 -12.14 -35.39
N ILE A 62 11.49 -11.49 -34.23
CA ILE A 62 12.71 -10.89 -33.67
C ILE A 62 13.55 -11.96 -32.97
N VAL A 63 12.95 -12.72 -32.06
CA VAL A 63 13.70 -13.67 -31.23
C VAL A 63 14.23 -14.86 -32.03
N LYS A 64 13.53 -15.31 -33.10
CA LYS A 64 13.98 -16.40 -33.97
C LYS A 64 15.18 -16.05 -34.87
N GLN A 65 15.65 -14.80 -34.86
CA GLN A 65 16.84 -14.38 -35.64
C GLN A 65 18.15 -14.97 -35.10
N ALA A 66 18.15 -15.54 -33.90
CA ALA A 66 19.28 -16.31 -33.37
C ALA A 66 18.83 -17.67 -32.79
N PRO A 67 19.70 -18.69 -32.82
CA PRO A 67 19.36 -20.03 -32.32
C PRO A 67 18.90 -20.01 -30.85
N GLY A 68 17.83 -20.76 -30.56
CA GLY A 68 17.32 -20.93 -29.19
C GLY A 68 16.33 -19.87 -28.72
N GLY A 69 16.09 -18.81 -29.52
CA GLY A 69 15.06 -17.81 -29.25
C GLY A 69 13.67 -18.28 -29.68
N PHE A 70 12.68 -18.07 -28.83
CA PHE A 70 11.28 -18.39 -29.11
C PHE A 70 10.35 -17.58 -28.21
N VAL A 71 9.06 -17.54 -28.58
CA VAL A 71 8.00 -16.92 -27.81
C VAL A 71 6.97 -17.97 -27.39
N VAL A 72 6.36 -17.80 -26.22
CA VAL A 72 5.20 -18.58 -25.77
C VAL A 72 4.03 -17.64 -25.56
N GLY A 73 2.92 -17.87 -26.26
CA GLY A 73 1.66 -17.15 -26.05
C GLY A 73 0.76 -17.87 -25.06
N VAL A 74 0.19 -17.12 -24.11
CA VAL A 74 -0.78 -17.64 -23.14
C VAL A 74 -2.02 -16.76 -23.14
N ASP A 75 -3.21 -17.37 -23.20
CA ASP A 75 -4.48 -16.66 -23.06
C ASP A 75 -5.50 -17.53 -22.32
N SER A 76 -6.43 -16.92 -21.60
CA SER A 76 -7.51 -17.64 -20.92
C SER A 76 -8.61 -18.14 -21.88
N SER A 77 -8.69 -17.56 -23.07
CA SER A 77 -9.70 -17.87 -24.08
C SER A 77 -9.26 -18.99 -25.02
N GLU A 78 -10.06 -20.05 -25.08
CA GLU A 78 -9.85 -21.15 -26.03
C GLU A 78 -9.98 -20.67 -27.48
N SER A 79 -10.91 -19.74 -27.75
CA SER A 79 -11.14 -19.22 -29.11
C SER A 79 -9.98 -18.36 -29.61
N MET A 80 -9.32 -17.61 -28.72
CA MET A 80 -8.12 -16.85 -29.04
C MET A 80 -6.94 -17.78 -29.36
N ILE A 81 -6.71 -18.80 -28.53
CA ILE A 81 -5.62 -19.77 -28.74
C ILE A 81 -5.86 -20.64 -29.98
N ALA A 82 -7.11 -20.96 -30.32
CA ALA A 82 -7.45 -21.64 -31.57
C ALA A 82 -6.97 -20.82 -32.79
N LYS A 83 -7.20 -19.50 -32.80
CA LYS A 83 -6.70 -18.62 -33.86
C LYS A 83 -5.17 -18.55 -33.92
N CYS A 84 -4.48 -18.54 -32.77
CA CYS A 84 -3.01 -18.61 -32.77
C CYS A 84 -2.52 -19.88 -33.45
N LYS A 85 -3.17 -21.03 -33.20
CA LYS A 85 -2.82 -22.31 -33.82
C LYS A 85 -3.17 -22.37 -35.31
N GLU A 86 -4.28 -21.76 -35.74
CA GLU A 86 -4.62 -21.61 -37.16
C GLU A 86 -3.59 -20.78 -37.91
N ALA A 87 -3.01 -19.77 -37.25
CA ALA A 87 -1.89 -18.98 -37.75
C ALA A 87 -0.52 -19.65 -37.52
N GLU A 88 -0.51 -20.96 -37.24
CA GLU A 88 0.68 -21.81 -37.10
C GLU A 88 1.65 -21.38 -35.98
N MET A 89 1.16 -20.72 -34.93
CA MET A 89 1.98 -20.43 -33.75
C MET A 89 2.35 -21.72 -33.01
N GLU A 90 3.66 -21.95 -32.87
CA GLU A 90 4.21 -23.20 -32.34
C GLU A 90 3.89 -23.41 -30.85
N HIS A 91 3.89 -22.33 -30.08
CA HIS A 91 3.74 -22.37 -28.62
C HIS A 91 2.63 -21.43 -28.14
N ALA A 92 1.38 -21.90 -28.23
CA ALA A 92 0.21 -21.19 -27.73
C ALA A 92 -0.63 -22.07 -26.80
N PHE A 93 -0.89 -21.60 -25.57
CA PHE A 93 -1.54 -22.37 -24.52
C PHE A 93 -2.72 -21.64 -23.87
N VAL A 94 -3.77 -22.41 -23.56
CA VAL A 94 -4.90 -21.91 -22.78
C VAL A 94 -4.55 -21.98 -21.30
N SER A 95 -4.46 -20.84 -20.62
CA SER A 95 -4.24 -20.77 -19.16
C SER A 95 -4.67 -19.42 -18.60
N ASP A 96 -5.11 -19.41 -17.34
CA ASP A 96 -5.34 -18.18 -16.57
C ASP A 96 -4.00 -17.68 -16.01
N ILE A 97 -3.57 -16.50 -16.42
CA ILE A 97 -2.28 -15.92 -16.00
C ILE A 97 -2.24 -15.50 -14.53
N GLN A 98 -3.39 -15.45 -13.84
CA GLN A 98 -3.43 -15.24 -12.38
C GLN A 98 -3.04 -16.52 -11.60
N ARG A 99 -3.11 -17.69 -12.25
CA ARG A 99 -2.73 -19.00 -11.73
C ARG A 99 -2.16 -19.83 -12.87
N LEU A 100 -0.98 -19.45 -13.32
CA LEU A 100 -0.39 -20.00 -14.54
C LEU A 100 -0.18 -21.52 -14.44
N ASP A 101 -0.75 -22.26 -15.40
CA ASP A 101 -0.56 -23.69 -15.58
C ASP A 101 -0.30 -23.97 -17.07
N ILE A 102 0.98 -24.12 -17.41
CA ILE A 102 1.41 -24.39 -18.78
C ILE A 102 2.40 -25.56 -18.82
N PRO A 103 2.35 -26.40 -19.86
CA PRO A 103 3.18 -27.60 -19.95
C PRO A 103 4.63 -27.25 -20.35
N MET A 104 5.42 -26.80 -19.37
CA MET A 104 6.81 -26.32 -19.55
C MET A 104 7.71 -27.33 -20.29
N ASN A 105 7.45 -28.63 -20.11
CA ASN A 105 8.20 -29.71 -20.76
C ASN A 105 8.04 -29.76 -22.29
N ARG A 106 7.10 -29.00 -22.88
CA ARG A 106 6.89 -28.99 -24.34
C ARG A 106 7.87 -28.07 -25.09
N PHE A 107 8.48 -27.11 -24.41
CA PHE A 107 9.34 -26.09 -25.03
C PHE A 107 10.63 -25.83 -24.25
N ASN A 108 10.83 -26.47 -23.10
CA ASN A 108 12.06 -26.31 -22.31
C ASN A 108 13.29 -27.03 -22.89
N ASN A 109 13.14 -27.85 -23.93
CA ASN A 109 14.22 -28.60 -24.57
C ASN A 109 15.11 -29.41 -23.59
N GLY A 110 14.52 -29.92 -22.50
CA GLY A 110 15.26 -30.68 -21.47
C GLY A 110 16.06 -29.83 -20.47
N GLU A 111 15.91 -28.51 -20.49
CA GLU A 111 16.54 -27.60 -19.52
C GLU A 111 15.89 -27.73 -18.13
N GLU A 112 16.67 -28.24 -17.16
CA GLU A 112 16.29 -28.23 -15.74
C GLU A 112 16.23 -26.78 -15.24
N ASN A 113 15.11 -26.39 -14.63
CA ASN A 113 14.84 -25.01 -14.17
C ASN A 113 14.75 -23.96 -15.29
N PHE A 114 14.20 -24.33 -16.45
CA PHE A 114 13.90 -23.39 -17.53
C PHE A 114 13.16 -22.12 -17.05
N LYS A 115 13.61 -20.96 -17.53
CA LYS A 115 13.04 -19.64 -17.25
C LYS A 115 13.12 -18.75 -18.50
N PHE A 116 12.24 -17.74 -18.57
CA PHE A 116 12.18 -16.74 -19.64
C PHE A 116 13.03 -15.51 -19.32
N ASP A 117 13.56 -14.88 -20.37
CA ASP A 117 14.31 -13.61 -20.29
C ASP A 117 13.37 -12.42 -20.06
N ALA A 118 12.16 -12.49 -20.61
CA ALA A 118 11.13 -11.48 -20.43
C ALA A 118 9.73 -12.07 -20.31
N VAL A 119 8.88 -11.41 -19.51
CA VAL A 119 7.43 -11.54 -19.59
C VAL A 119 6.86 -10.24 -20.18
N PHE A 120 6.02 -10.39 -21.18
CA PHE A 120 5.34 -9.31 -21.87
C PHE A 120 3.84 -9.42 -21.64
N SER A 121 3.13 -8.30 -21.47
CA SER A 121 1.67 -8.27 -21.52
C SER A 121 1.19 -6.93 -22.05
N ASN A 122 0.27 -6.97 -23.01
CA ASN A 122 -0.37 -5.79 -23.56
C ASN A 122 -1.90 -5.95 -23.55
N ALA A 123 -2.59 -4.93 -23.08
CA ALA A 123 -4.05 -4.82 -23.07
C ALA A 123 -4.80 -5.98 -22.37
N THR A 124 -4.17 -6.70 -21.44
CA THR A 124 -4.80 -7.85 -20.75
C THR A 124 -4.95 -7.67 -19.24
N LEU A 125 -3.91 -7.20 -18.54
CA LEU A 125 -3.87 -7.36 -17.07
C LEU A 125 -4.98 -6.61 -16.30
N HIS A 126 -5.62 -5.63 -16.92
CA HIS A 126 -6.78 -4.95 -16.36
C HIS A 126 -8.03 -5.83 -16.28
N TRP A 127 -8.04 -7.02 -16.87
CA TRP A 127 -9.09 -8.04 -16.67
C TRP A 127 -8.81 -8.96 -15.47
N CYS A 128 -7.63 -8.84 -14.86
CA CYS A 128 -7.20 -9.68 -13.72
C CYS A 128 -7.64 -9.10 -12.37
N LYS A 129 -8.86 -8.55 -12.26
CA LYS A 129 -9.37 -7.92 -11.02
C LYS A 129 -9.50 -8.91 -9.87
N ARG A 130 -9.74 -10.19 -10.16
CA ARG A 130 -9.91 -11.24 -9.16
C ARG A 130 -8.66 -11.42 -8.31
N ASP A 131 -7.48 -11.42 -8.93
CA ASP A 131 -6.20 -11.62 -8.26
C ASP A 131 -5.04 -10.97 -9.04
N PRO A 132 -4.89 -9.63 -8.97
CA PRO A 132 -3.79 -8.93 -9.64
C PRO A 132 -2.41 -9.37 -9.13
N ALA A 133 -2.30 -9.75 -7.85
CA ALA A 133 -1.06 -10.23 -7.25
C ALA A 133 -0.65 -11.61 -7.80
N GLY A 134 -1.61 -12.50 -8.01
CA GLY A 134 -1.40 -13.83 -8.61
C GLY A 134 -0.77 -13.77 -10.00
N VAL A 135 -1.01 -12.70 -10.77
CA VAL A 135 -0.28 -12.46 -12.03
C VAL A 135 1.22 -12.28 -11.77
N LEU A 136 1.60 -11.47 -10.79
CA LEU A 136 3.01 -11.23 -10.47
C LEU A 136 3.69 -12.46 -9.85
N GLU A 137 2.96 -13.25 -9.07
CA GLU A 137 3.43 -14.57 -8.62
C GLU A 137 3.70 -15.48 -9.82
N SER A 138 2.77 -15.55 -10.78
CA SER A 138 2.96 -16.31 -12.01
C SER A 138 4.17 -15.81 -12.80
N VAL A 139 4.38 -14.50 -12.93
CA VAL A 139 5.59 -13.93 -13.55
C VAL A 139 6.84 -14.43 -12.84
N LYS A 140 6.92 -14.38 -11.51
CA LYS A 140 8.09 -14.87 -10.75
C LYS A 140 8.37 -16.35 -10.97
N THR A 141 7.34 -17.17 -11.16
CA THR A 141 7.54 -18.61 -11.42
C THR A 141 8.17 -18.89 -12.77
N VAL A 142 8.10 -17.98 -13.73
CA VAL A 142 8.61 -18.21 -15.10
C VAL A 142 9.78 -17.32 -15.48
N LEU A 143 9.95 -16.16 -14.85
CA LEU A 143 11.00 -15.21 -15.19
C LEU A 143 12.35 -15.57 -14.57
N LYS A 144 13.44 -15.36 -15.32
CA LYS A 144 14.81 -15.45 -14.79
C LYS A 144 15.04 -14.39 -13.70
N PRO A 145 15.93 -14.63 -12.73
CA PRO A 145 16.48 -13.55 -11.94
C PRO A 145 17.09 -12.49 -12.86
N ARG A 146 16.83 -11.21 -12.55
CA ARG A 146 17.19 -10.05 -13.38
C ARG A 146 16.53 -10.02 -14.77
N GLY A 147 15.59 -10.92 -15.05
CA GLY A 147 14.70 -10.83 -16.21
C GLY A 147 13.76 -9.64 -16.10
N ARG A 148 13.10 -9.30 -17.19
CA ARG A 148 12.24 -8.11 -17.29
C ARG A 148 10.76 -8.44 -17.46
N LEU A 149 9.91 -7.70 -16.75
CA LEU A 149 8.48 -7.65 -16.99
C LEU A 149 8.14 -6.32 -17.70
N LEU A 150 7.35 -6.41 -18.76
CA LEU A 150 6.78 -5.26 -19.47
C LEU A 150 5.25 -5.39 -19.49
N VAL A 151 4.56 -4.31 -19.13
CA VAL A 151 3.09 -4.26 -19.08
C VAL A 151 2.58 -2.96 -19.67
N GLU A 152 1.62 -3.06 -20.58
CA GLU A 152 0.69 -1.97 -20.91
C GLU A 152 -0.76 -2.44 -20.67
N MET A 153 -1.52 -1.75 -19.82
CA MET A 153 -2.92 -2.09 -19.52
C MET A 153 -3.77 -0.84 -19.29
N GLY A 154 -5.08 -0.97 -19.07
CA GLY A 154 -5.89 0.15 -18.60
C GLY A 154 -5.46 0.57 -17.20
N GLY A 155 -5.23 1.86 -16.98
CA GLY A 155 -4.89 2.44 -15.68
C GLY A 155 -6.00 3.34 -15.14
N MET A 156 -5.74 4.02 -14.03
CA MET A 156 -6.67 4.99 -13.46
C MET A 156 -7.14 6.00 -14.53
N HIS A 157 -8.45 6.29 -14.54
CA HIS A 157 -9.17 7.08 -15.56
C HIS A 157 -9.39 6.41 -16.92
N ASN A 158 -9.05 5.13 -17.08
CA ASN A 158 -9.35 4.44 -18.33
C ASN A 158 -10.87 4.36 -18.60
N CYS A 159 -11.28 4.64 -19.83
CA CYS A 159 -12.69 4.65 -20.27
C CYS A 159 -13.58 5.54 -19.39
N ILE A 160 -13.02 6.65 -18.89
CA ILE A 160 -13.77 7.67 -18.14
C ILE A 160 -14.94 8.18 -18.99
N GLY A 161 -16.09 8.42 -18.37
CA GLY A 161 -17.35 8.64 -19.09
C GLY A 161 -18.12 7.33 -19.24
N ILE A 162 -17.67 6.42 -20.12
CA ILE A 162 -18.36 5.13 -20.36
C ILE A 162 -18.55 4.36 -19.05
N ARG A 163 -17.45 4.15 -18.30
CA ARG A 163 -17.50 3.39 -17.04
C ARG A 163 -18.40 4.07 -16.01
N SER A 164 -18.36 5.40 -15.92
CA SER A 164 -19.21 6.18 -15.01
C SER A 164 -20.70 6.06 -15.36
N HIS A 165 -21.05 6.10 -16.65
CA HIS A 165 -22.44 5.97 -17.10
C HIS A 165 -22.95 4.53 -16.98
N LEU A 166 -22.12 3.52 -17.23
CA LEU A 166 -22.45 2.12 -16.94
C LEU A 166 -22.77 1.93 -15.46
N HIS A 167 -21.92 2.42 -14.56
CA HIS A 167 -22.14 2.33 -13.11
C HIS A 167 -23.44 3.01 -12.70
N ARG A 168 -23.67 4.22 -13.18
CA ARG A 168 -24.90 4.98 -12.89
C ARG A 168 -26.16 4.26 -13.38
N SER A 169 -26.14 3.74 -14.61
CA SER A 169 -27.29 3.07 -15.22
C SER A 169 -27.62 1.74 -14.51
N LEU A 170 -26.59 0.98 -14.12
CA LEU A 170 -26.73 -0.23 -13.30
C LEU A 170 -27.29 0.07 -11.89
N GLN A 171 -26.77 1.11 -11.23
CA GLN A 171 -27.23 1.52 -9.91
C GLN A 171 -28.71 1.95 -9.92
N ALA A 172 -29.16 2.66 -10.97
CA ALA A 172 -30.56 3.05 -11.14
C ALA A 172 -31.50 1.83 -11.24
N ARG A 173 -30.97 0.69 -11.70
CA ARG A 173 -31.67 -0.60 -11.83
C ARG A 173 -31.42 -1.54 -10.65
N ARG A 174 -30.83 -1.03 -9.55
CA ARG A 174 -30.54 -1.76 -8.30
C ARG A 174 -29.53 -2.90 -8.42
N TYR A 175 -28.68 -2.87 -9.44
CA TYR A 175 -27.46 -3.68 -9.46
C TYR A 175 -26.37 -3.03 -8.62
N ASP A 176 -25.43 -3.82 -8.09
CA ASP A 176 -24.17 -3.32 -7.53
C ASP A 176 -23.13 -3.23 -8.65
N PRO A 177 -22.86 -2.04 -9.21
CA PRO A 177 -21.92 -1.91 -10.32
C PRO A 177 -20.47 -2.17 -9.89
N VAL A 178 -20.10 -2.00 -8.61
CA VAL A 178 -18.72 -2.21 -8.15
C VAL A 178 -18.37 -3.69 -8.14
N ALA A 179 -19.32 -4.53 -7.70
CA ALA A 179 -19.18 -5.98 -7.75
C ALA A 179 -19.19 -6.54 -9.18
N LEU A 180 -20.00 -5.96 -10.08
CA LEU A 180 -20.10 -6.40 -11.48
C LEU A 180 -18.93 -5.95 -12.36
N ASP A 181 -18.30 -4.83 -12.03
CA ASP A 181 -17.22 -4.25 -12.82
C ASP A 181 -16.02 -5.22 -12.88
N PRO A 182 -15.66 -5.75 -14.07
CA PRO A 182 -14.60 -6.74 -14.20
C PRO A 182 -13.20 -6.11 -14.22
N TRP A 183 -13.09 -4.79 -14.30
CA TRP A 183 -11.85 -4.11 -14.63
C TRP A 183 -11.05 -3.68 -13.40
N PHE A 184 -9.75 -3.94 -13.44
CA PHE A 184 -8.73 -3.43 -12.54
C PHE A 184 -7.97 -2.29 -13.23
N PHE A 185 -8.26 -1.06 -12.83
CA PHE A 185 -7.67 0.16 -13.39
C PHE A 185 -6.88 0.93 -12.30
N PRO A 186 -5.68 0.44 -11.94
CA PRO A 186 -4.93 1.01 -10.82
C PRO A 186 -4.28 2.35 -11.16
N SER A 187 -4.02 3.13 -10.13
CA SER A 187 -3.11 4.28 -10.19
C SER A 187 -1.65 3.83 -10.39
N VAL A 188 -0.77 4.79 -10.68
CA VAL A 188 0.68 4.53 -10.73
C VAL A 188 1.15 4.03 -9.37
N GLU A 189 0.69 4.64 -8.29
CA GLU A 189 1.07 4.31 -6.92
C GLU A 189 0.61 2.90 -6.54
N GLU A 190 -0.64 2.54 -6.84
CA GLU A 190 -1.22 1.23 -6.53
C GLU A 190 -0.47 0.10 -7.25
N TYR A 191 -0.26 0.24 -8.56
CA TYR A 191 0.44 -0.79 -9.31
C TYR A 191 1.94 -0.82 -9.00
N SER A 192 2.55 0.34 -8.70
CA SER A 192 3.94 0.39 -8.24
C SER A 192 4.11 -0.39 -6.94
N LYS A 193 3.22 -0.20 -5.97
CA LYS A 193 3.23 -0.92 -4.71
C LYS A 193 3.10 -2.43 -4.92
N LEU A 194 2.23 -2.84 -5.84
CA LEU A 194 2.05 -4.26 -6.18
C LEU A 194 3.34 -4.87 -6.76
N LEU A 195 3.98 -4.17 -7.71
CA LEU A 195 5.24 -4.58 -8.32
C LEU A 195 6.40 -4.66 -7.32
N THR A 196 6.58 -3.63 -6.48
CA THR A 196 7.66 -3.60 -5.49
C THR A 196 7.47 -4.65 -4.39
N THR A 197 6.22 -4.87 -3.95
CA THR A 197 5.88 -5.92 -2.98
C THR A 197 6.19 -7.31 -3.54
N ALA A 198 5.97 -7.51 -4.84
CA ALA A 198 6.34 -8.75 -5.52
C ALA A 198 7.85 -8.90 -5.76
N GLY A 199 8.70 -7.96 -5.32
CA GLY A 199 10.16 -8.05 -5.39
C GLY A 199 10.76 -7.50 -6.69
N PHE A 200 9.99 -6.73 -7.46
CA PHE A 200 10.50 -6.10 -8.66
C PHE A 200 11.01 -4.67 -8.43
N VAL A 201 12.06 -4.30 -9.16
CA VAL A 201 12.56 -2.94 -9.29
C VAL A 201 11.91 -2.28 -10.49
N ILE A 202 11.17 -1.20 -10.26
CA ILE A 202 10.51 -0.42 -11.30
C ILE A 202 11.51 0.57 -11.87
N LYS A 203 11.79 0.50 -13.18
CA LYS A 203 12.57 1.54 -13.86
C LYS A 203 11.69 2.74 -14.22
N THR A 204 10.54 2.49 -14.86
CA THR A 204 9.56 3.53 -15.21
C THR A 204 8.14 2.97 -15.16
N ILE A 205 7.19 3.81 -14.76
CA ILE A 205 5.75 3.52 -14.76
C ILE A 205 4.99 4.83 -14.92
N THR A 206 4.04 4.88 -15.85
CA THR A 206 3.33 6.12 -16.20
C THR A 206 1.90 5.83 -16.64
N LEU A 207 1.04 6.84 -16.50
CA LEU A 207 -0.29 6.86 -17.12
C LEU A 207 -0.23 7.73 -18.38
N VAL A 208 -0.60 7.14 -19.51
CA VAL A 208 -0.57 7.79 -20.82
C VAL A 208 -2.00 7.87 -21.36
N PRO A 209 -2.61 9.08 -21.44
CA PRO A 209 -3.89 9.26 -22.10
C PRO A 209 -3.73 9.09 -23.61
N ARG A 210 -4.66 8.38 -24.24
CA ARG A 210 -4.65 8.04 -25.67
C ARG A 210 -6.07 8.14 -26.21
N VAL A 211 -6.32 9.16 -27.04
CA VAL A 211 -7.56 9.25 -27.82
C VAL A 211 -7.52 8.17 -28.89
N THR A 212 -8.56 7.36 -28.97
CA THR A 212 -8.62 6.20 -29.87
C THR A 212 -9.94 6.22 -30.65
N PRO A 213 -9.88 6.23 -32.00
CA PRO A 213 -11.07 6.11 -32.83
C PRO A 213 -11.80 4.79 -32.60
N LEU A 214 -13.14 4.82 -32.63
CA LEU A 214 -14.01 3.65 -32.52
C LEU A 214 -14.76 3.46 -33.84
N SER A 215 -14.36 2.48 -34.65
CA SER A 215 -14.93 2.25 -35.99
C SER A 215 -16.43 1.91 -35.94
N ASP A 216 -16.85 1.13 -34.95
CA ASP A 216 -18.26 0.76 -34.72
C ASP A 216 -18.94 1.63 -33.64
N GLY A 217 -18.31 2.76 -33.31
CA GLY A 217 -18.75 3.67 -32.26
C GLY A 217 -18.76 3.09 -30.85
N VAL A 218 -19.34 3.85 -29.92
CA VAL A 218 -19.47 3.44 -28.51
C VAL A 218 -20.34 2.19 -28.35
N ARG A 219 -21.35 2.01 -29.21
CA ARG A 219 -22.19 0.79 -29.17
C ARG A 219 -21.36 -0.45 -29.44
N GLY A 220 -20.64 -0.51 -30.55
CA GLY A 220 -19.80 -1.67 -30.88
C GLY A 220 -18.79 -1.98 -29.77
N TRP A 221 -18.24 -0.94 -29.15
CA TRP A 221 -17.38 -1.10 -27.98
C TRP A 221 -18.09 -1.77 -26.80
N LEU A 222 -19.29 -1.29 -26.45
CA LEU A 222 -20.09 -1.85 -25.35
C LEU A 222 -20.53 -3.29 -25.62
N GLU A 223 -20.87 -3.62 -26.86
CA GLU A 223 -21.23 -5.00 -27.24
C GLU A 223 -20.07 -5.98 -27.06
N VAL A 224 -18.85 -5.56 -27.36
CA VAL A 224 -17.67 -6.42 -27.20
C VAL A 224 -17.21 -6.49 -25.75
N PHE A 225 -17.12 -5.34 -25.07
CA PHE A 225 -16.42 -5.26 -23.79
C PHE A 225 -17.32 -5.23 -22.57
N ALA A 226 -18.59 -4.80 -22.68
CA ALA A 226 -19.49 -4.65 -21.54
C ALA A 226 -20.63 -5.70 -21.51
N ARG A 227 -21.18 -6.06 -22.68
CA ARG A 227 -22.35 -6.95 -22.78
C ARG A 227 -22.15 -8.30 -22.09
N THR A 228 -21.02 -8.98 -22.34
CA THR A 228 -20.72 -10.31 -21.78
C THR A 228 -19.97 -10.25 -20.45
N SER A 229 -19.68 -9.05 -19.93
CA SER A 229 -18.90 -8.84 -18.72
C SER A 229 -19.73 -8.14 -17.63
N ILE A 230 -19.67 -6.81 -17.51
CA ILE A 230 -20.37 -6.02 -16.49
C ILE A 230 -21.90 -6.09 -16.63
N LEU A 231 -22.42 -6.30 -17.85
CA LEU A 231 -23.85 -6.45 -18.13
C LEU A 231 -24.30 -7.91 -18.23
N LYS A 232 -23.44 -8.88 -17.87
CA LYS A 232 -23.73 -10.31 -18.01
C LYS A 232 -24.99 -10.76 -17.26
N GLN A 233 -25.29 -10.12 -16.13
CA GLN A 233 -26.44 -10.46 -15.29
C GLN A 233 -27.74 -9.77 -15.73
N CYS A 234 -27.66 -8.73 -16.56
CA CYS A 234 -28.82 -8.03 -17.07
C CYS A 234 -29.56 -8.89 -18.10
N SER A 235 -30.89 -8.77 -18.15
CA SER A 235 -31.65 -9.30 -19.27
C SER A 235 -31.23 -8.64 -20.59
N GLU A 236 -31.49 -9.29 -21.73
CA GLU A 236 -31.21 -8.71 -23.06
C GLU A 236 -31.85 -7.33 -23.22
N GLN A 237 -33.09 -7.16 -22.76
CA GLN A 237 -33.77 -5.88 -22.84
C GLN A 237 -33.07 -4.81 -21.99
N GLU A 238 -32.81 -5.09 -20.71
CA GLU A 238 -32.13 -4.14 -19.82
C GLU A 238 -30.72 -3.80 -20.30
N ALA A 239 -29.97 -4.78 -20.79
CA ALA A 239 -28.63 -4.56 -21.33
C ALA A 239 -28.68 -3.60 -22.54
N ASN A 240 -29.63 -3.79 -23.46
CA ASN A 240 -29.82 -2.88 -24.59
C ASN A 240 -30.21 -1.47 -24.13
N GLU A 241 -31.13 -1.34 -23.17
CA GLU A 241 -31.51 -0.03 -22.62
C GLU A 241 -30.31 0.68 -21.97
N ILE A 242 -29.50 -0.03 -21.19
CA ILE A 242 -28.28 0.50 -20.57
C ILE A 242 -27.29 0.94 -21.65
N ILE A 243 -27.09 0.13 -22.70
CA ILE A 243 -26.20 0.46 -23.82
C ILE A 243 -26.69 1.73 -24.52
N ASP A 244 -27.99 1.83 -24.80
CA ASP A 244 -28.59 3.01 -25.44
C ASP A 244 -28.37 4.28 -24.60
N GLU A 245 -28.60 4.21 -23.29
CA GLU A 245 -28.35 5.30 -22.34
C GLU A 245 -26.89 5.76 -22.34
N VAL A 246 -25.95 4.82 -22.30
CA VAL A 246 -24.52 5.12 -22.31
C VAL A 246 -24.10 5.72 -23.67
N VAL A 247 -24.57 5.16 -24.79
CA VAL A 247 -24.29 5.69 -26.12
C VAL A 247 -24.79 7.12 -26.25
N ASP A 248 -26.01 7.42 -25.78
CA ASP A 248 -26.57 8.76 -25.84
C ASP A 248 -25.77 9.76 -25.00
N ALA A 249 -25.44 9.40 -23.76
CA ALA A 249 -24.63 10.22 -22.89
C ALA A 249 -23.23 10.51 -23.47
N MET A 250 -22.65 9.55 -24.17
CA MET A 250 -21.31 9.66 -24.75
C MET A 250 -21.23 10.47 -26.03
N LYS A 251 -22.36 10.83 -26.67
CA LYS A 251 -22.34 11.72 -27.85
C LYS A 251 -21.67 13.06 -27.56
N VAL A 252 -21.81 13.58 -26.35
CA VAL A 252 -21.27 14.90 -25.97
C VAL A 252 -19.74 14.94 -26.03
N ASP A 253 -19.09 13.87 -25.57
CA ASP A 253 -17.64 13.83 -25.40
C ASP A 253 -16.92 12.99 -26.46
N CYS A 254 -17.62 12.02 -27.07
CA CYS A 254 -17.02 11.00 -27.91
C CYS A 254 -17.43 11.06 -29.39
N LEU A 255 -18.39 11.89 -29.78
CA LEU A 255 -18.85 12.04 -31.18
C LEU A 255 -18.56 13.45 -31.69
N ASP A 256 -17.78 13.55 -32.77
CA ASP A 256 -17.51 14.83 -33.42
C ASP A 256 -18.63 15.26 -34.39
N ASN A 257 -18.54 16.49 -34.91
CA ASN A 257 -19.51 17.04 -35.86
C ASN A 257 -19.49 16.33 -37.24
N GLU A 258 -18.46 15.53 -37.51
CA GLU A 258 -18.32 14.74 -38.75
C GLU A 258 -18.93 13.33 -38.59
N GLY A 259 -19.39 12.98 -37.38
CA GLY A 259 -19.98 11.68 -37.08
C GLY A 259 -18.95 10.61 -36.68
N ASN A 260 -17.70 10.98 -36.45
CA ASN A 260 -16.66 10.05 -36.03
C ASN A 260 -16.67 9.87 -34.52
N TRP A 261 -16.58 8.62 -34.08
CA TRP A 261 -16.47 8.27 -32.67
C TRP A 261 -15.01 8.14 -32.24
N SER A 262 -14.68 8.69 -31.08
CA SER A 262 -13.40 8.43 -30.41
C SER A 262 -13.56 8.45 -28.89
N MET A 263 -12.72 7.71 -28.18
CA MET A 263 -12.72 7.67 -26.72
C MET A 263 -11.29 7.83 -26.19
N MET A 264 -11.16 8.49 -25.04
CA MET A 264 -9.91 8.56 -24.30
C MET A 264 -9.68 7.28 -23.47
N TYR A 265 -8.72 6.47 -23.87
CA TYR A 265 -8.11 5.47 -22.99
C TYR A 265 -7.06 6.13 -22.12
N THR A 266 -6.86 5.62 -20.91
CA THR A 266 -5.69 5.95 -20.10
C THR A 266 -4.94 4.65 -19.84
N ARG A 267 -3.77 4.52 -20.45
CA ARG A 267 -2.96 3.30 -20.38
C ARG A 267 -1.94 3.45 -19.26
N LEU A 268 -1.91 2.50 -18.34
CA LEU A 268 -0.76 2.31 -17.45
C LEU A 268 0.30 1.55 -18.24
N SER A 269 1.46 2.17 -18.41
CA SER A 269 2.61 1.57 -19.10
C SER A 269 3.79 1.56 -18.15
N SER A 270 4.38 0.39 -17.95
CA SER A 270 5.60 0.21 -17.16
C SER A 270 6.74 -0.28 -18.06
N GLU A 271 7.85 0.43 -18.01
CA GLU A 271 9.06 0.06 -18.74
C GLU A 271 10.08 -0.53 -17.74
N PHE A 272 10.52 -1.75 -18.05
CA PHE A 272 11.45 -2.61 -17.30
C PHE A 272 11.20 -2.73 -15.80
N VAL A 273 10.53 -3.80 -15.45
CA VAL A 273 10.35 -4.27 -14.09
C VAL A 273 11.30 -5.45 -13.87
N ILE A 274 12.35 -5.29 -13.06
CA ILE A 274 13.44 -6.29 -12.92
C ILE A 274 13.28 -7.06 -11.61
N LEU A 275 13.29 -8.39 -11.67
CA LEU A 275 13.27 -9.23 -10.47
C LEU A 275 14.67 -9.32 -9.83
N LEU A 276 14.81 -8.98 -8.55
CA LEU A 276 16.09 -9.12 -7.84
C LEU A 276 16.47 -10.59 -7.60
N ASP A 277 17.77 -10.90 -7.60
CA ASP A 277 18.29 -12.17 -7.12
C ASP A 277 17.97 -12.30 -5.61
N VAL A 278 17.15 -13.28 -5.24
CA VAL A 278 17.04 -13.72 -3.84
C VAL A 278 18.29 -14.53 -3.50
N VAL A 279 19.42 -13.85 -3.29
CA VAL A 279 20.62 -14.50 -2.77
C VAL A 279 20.37 -14.78 -1.28
N ARG A 280 20.13 -16.05 -0.94
CA ARG A 280 20.35 -16.58 0.41
C ARG A 280 21.77 -16.24 0.83
N ILE A 281 21.95 -15.24 1.69
CA ILE A 281 23.22 -15.02 2.37
C ILE A 281 23.41 -16.19 3.34
N LYS A 282 24.20 -17.18 2.93
CA LYS A 282 24.75 -18.17 3.85
C LYS A 282 25.77 -17.47 4.74
N SER A 283 25.54 -17.51 6.04
CA SER A 283 26.51 -17.18 7.07
C SER A 283 27.78 -18.03 6.92
N ASN A 284 28.95 -17.42 6.69
CA ASN A 284 30.15 -17.67 7.50
C ASN A 284 31.42 -16.94 6.99
N GLN A 285 32.18 -16.46 7.99
CA GLN A 285 33.63 -16.18 8.02
C GLN A 285 34.16 -14.94 7.27
N LEU A 286 34.41 -13.87 8.04
CA LEU A 286 35.62 -13.07 7.86
C LEU A 286 36.36 -12.94 9.19
N THR A 287 37.49 -13.62 9.26
CA THR A 287 38.58 -13.39 10.21
C THR A 287 39.27 -12.04 9.94
N CYS A 288 39.60 -11.35 11.02
CA CYS A 288 40.42 -10.15 11.05
C CYS A 288 41.78 -10.30 10.36
N LEU A 289 42.23 -9.22 9.71
CA LEU A 289 43.59 -8.66 9.58
C LEU A 289 43.40 -7.42 8.69
N GLY A 290 43.61 -6.18 9.10
CA GLY A 290 44.86 -5.62 9.60
C GLY A 290 45.11 -4.34 8.78
N SER A 291 45.21 -3.20 9.46
CA SER A 291 45.44 -1.85 8.94
C SER A 291 46.67 -1.70 8.03
N VAL A 292 46.61 -0.86 6.98
CA VAL A 292 47.68 0.10 6.62
C VAL A 292 47.11 1.31 5.86
N SER A 293 47.49 2.51 6.31
CA SER A 293 47.30 3.84 5.69
C SER A 293 47.93 3.98 4.29
N GLY A 294 47.46 4.97 3.51
CA GLY A 294 48.33 5.68 2.56
C GLY A 294 47.66 6.24 1.32
N MET A 295 47.53 7.59 1.31
CA MET A 295 47.75 8.50 0.18
C MET A 295 47.64 7.97 -1.27
N PHE A 296 46.80 8.60 -2.09
CA PHE A 296 47.27 9.29 -3.32
C PHE A 296 46.21 10.28 -3.84
N LEU A 297 46.61 11.55 -3.89
CA LEU A 297 46.00 12.64 -4.66
C LEU A 297 46.52 12.55 -6.10
N THR A 298 45.64 12.68 -7.11
CA THR A 298 46.01 13.41 -8.34
C THR A 298 44.79 13.90 -9.14
N ARG A 299 44.91 15.18 -9.53
CA ARG A 299 44.04 16.01 -10.39
C ARG A 299 44.09 15.58 -11.86
N VAL A 300 43.01 15.80 -12.62
CA VAL A 300 42.99 16.37 -14.00
C VAL A 300 41.59 16.99 -14.22
N ALA A 301 41.38 18.30 -14.13
CA ALA A 301 41.53 19.39 -15.13
C ALA A 301 40.27 19.64 -16.00
N ARG A 302 39.83 20.91 -15.96
CA ARG A 302 38.74 21.52 -16.72
C ARG A 302 39.14 21.80 -18.18
N ALA A 303 38.20 21.66 -19.11
CA ALA A 303 38.22 22.36 -20.40
C ALA A 303 36.81 22.80 -20.82
N ARG A 304 36.69 24.05 -21.26
CA ARG A 304 35.58 24.71 -21.99
C ARG A 304 36.24 25.84 -22.80
N PRO A 305 35.59 26.47 -23.81
CA PRO A 305 34.48 26.02 -24.68
C PRO A 305 34.77 26.32 -26.18
N LEU A 306 33.87 25.92 -27.09
CA LEU A 306 33.75 26.51 -28.43
C LEU A 306 32.30 26.98 -28.67
N ILE A 307 32.20 28.17 -29.24
CA ILE A 307 30.99 28.96 -29.51
C ILE A 307 30.58 28.73 -30.97
N SER A 308 29.30 28.48 -31.23
CA SER A 308 28.64 28.94 -32.46
C SER A 308 27.26 29.54 -32.15
N ARG A 309 27.05 30.74 -32.70
CA ARG A 309 25.78 31.49 -32.80
C ARG A 309 24.93 30.83 -33.91
N SER A 310 23.61 30.89 -34.04
CA SER A 310 22.51 31.66 -33.45
C SER A 310 21.19 31.05 -33.95
N ALA A 311 20.16 31.00 -33.12
CA ALA A 311 18.77 31.20 -33.54
C ALA A 311 17.99 31.70 -32.32
N SER A 312 17.54 32.95 -32.36
CA SER A 312 16.79 33.58 -31.29
C SER A 312 15.34 33.13 -31.34
N THR A 313 14.84 32.56 -30.25
CA THR A 313 13.42 32.54 -29.95
C THR A 313 13.26 32.76 -28.46
N TYR A 314 12.40 33.71 -28.11
CA TYR A 314 12.22 34.26 -26.77
C TYR A 314 12.00 33.17 -25.70
N TYR A 315 13.01 32.90 -24.88
CA TYR A 315 12.85 32.12 -23.65
C TYR A 315 12.67 33.10 -22.48
N ARG A 316 11.42 33.31 -22.03
CA ARG A 316 11.17 33.87 -20.69
C ARG A 316 11.68 32.85 -19.67
N PRO A 317 12.51 33.20 -18.68
CA PRO A 317 12.85 32.27 -17.61
C PRO A 317 11.55 31.97 -16.85
N LYS A 318 11.10 30.71 -16.86
CA LYS A 318 10.17 30.24 -15.82
C LYS A 318 10.91 30.39 -14.50
N MET A 319 10.50 31.38 -13.70
CA MET A 319 10.81 31.46 -12.28
C MET A 319 10.58 30.07 -11.68
N GLY A 320 11.65 29.46 -11.15
CA GLY A 320 11.57 28.14 -10.52
C GLY A 320 10.47 28.16 -9.47
N LYS A 321 9.48 27.26 -9.59
CA LYS A 321 8.57 26.99 -8.47
C LYS A 321 9.44 26.55 -7.31
N LYS A 322 9.53 27.36 -6.25
CA LYS A 322 10.21 26.99 -5.00
C LYS A 322 9.65 25.64 -4.55
N SER A 323 10.53 24.66 -4.33
CA SER A 323 10.14 23.36 -3.82
C SER A 323 9.35 23.54 -2.51
N LYS A 324 8.14 22.96 -2.46
CA LYS A 324 7.29 22.95 -1.26
C LYS A 324 7.76 21.93 -0.22
N THR A 325 8.77 21.11 -0.55
CA THR A 325 9.30 20.07 0.34
C THR A 325 10.11 20.72 1.46
N ILE A 326 9.79 20.37 2.71
CA ILE A 326 10.58 20.77 3.87
C ILE A 326 11.95 20.09 3.80
N PRO A 327 13.06 20.79 4.07
CA PRO A 327 14.37 20.15 4.26
C PRO A 327 14.31 18.98 5.24
N GLU A 328 14.94 17.86 4.89
CA GLU A 328 15.02 16.66 5.73
C GLU A 328 15.58 16.94 7.13
N THR A 329 16.45 17.95 7.26
CA THR A 329 17.03 18.38 8.54
C THR A 329 15.99 18.82 9.57
N LEU A 330 14.81 19.28 9.13
CA LEU A 330 13.73 19.74 10.01
C LEU A 330 12.88 18.61 10.60
N PHE A 331 13.17 17.35 10.24
CA PHE A 331 12.59 16.18 10.90
C PHE A 331 13.34 15.79 12.18
N LYS A 332 14.59 16.24 12.35
CA LYS A 332 15.31 16.09 13.64
C LYS A 332 14.80 17.14 14.63
N LEU A 333 13.57 16.94 15.10
CA LEU A 333 12.95 17.79 16.11
C LEU A 333 13.36 17.29 17.48
N THR A 334 13.91 18.19 18.30
CA THR A 334 14.20 17.94 19.72
C THR A 334 13.29 18.81 20.57
N HIS A 335 12.52 18.19 21.46
CA HIS A 335 11.73 18.91 22.45
C HIS A 335 12.59 19.18 23.70
N PRO A 336 12.54 20.37 24.33
CA PRO A 336 13.39 20.71 25.48
C PRO A 336 13.27 19.76 26.68
N ALA A 337 12.12 19.11 26.84
CA ALA A 337 11.88 18.14 27.91
C ALA A 337 12.54 16.76 27.68
N VAL A 338 13.05 16.50 26.46
CA VAL A 338 13.76 15.25 26.16
C VAL A 338 15.13 15.29 26.83
N SER A 339 15.37 14.34 27.71
CA SER A 339 16.64 14.16 28.42
C SER A 339 16.90 12.67 28.59
N PRO A 340 18.16 12.25 28.86
CA PRO A 340 18.47 10.85 29.14
C PRO A 340 17.66 10.24 30.29
N THR A 341 17.10 11.08 31.18
CA THR A 341 16.27 10.68 32.31
C THR A 341 14.76 10.67 31.99
N SER A 342 14.36 11.11 30.79
CA SER A 342 12.96 11.11 30.32
C SER A 342 12.84 10.45 28.93
N PRO A 343 13.09 9.14 28.81
CA PRO A 343 13.01 8.43 27.54
C PRO A 343 11.59 8.42 26.97
N ILE A 344 11.47 8.29 25.65
CA ILE A 344 10.20 8.22 24.93
C ILE A 344 9.81 6.76 24.71
N VAL A 345 8.55 6.43 25.04
CA VAL A 345 7.90 5.18 24.66
C VAL A 345 6.71 5.56 23.80
N ASP A 346 6.68 5.04 22.57
CA ASP A 346 5.57 5.22 21.63
C ASP A 346 4.78 3.92 21.55
N THR A 347 3.59 3.88 22.16
CA THR A 347 2.82 2.63 22.28
C THR A 347 2.02 2.28 21.05
N HIS A 348 2.04 3.13 20.02
CA HIS A 348 1.37 2.83 18.76
C HIS A 348 1.98 3.64 17.60
N THR A 349 2.63 2.93 16.70
CA THR A 349 3.20 3.48 15.47
C THR A 349 3.15 2.44 14.35
N HIS A 350 3.10 2.89 13.10
CA HIS A 350 3.31 2.03 11.94
C HIS A 350 4.68 2.35 11.33
N LEU A 351 5.72 1.69 11.84
CA LEU A 351 7.11 2.01 11.49
C LEU A 351 7.39 1.80 10.00
N ALA A 352 6.91 0.68 9.43
CA ALA A 352 7.08 0.38 8.02
C ALA A 352 6.44 1.46 7.13
N SER A 353 5.19 1.84 7.45
CA SER A 353 4.46 2.90 6.74
C SER A 353 5.12 4.27 6.93
N THR A 354 5.67 4.53 8.12
CA THR A 354 6.40 5.78 8.43
C THR A 354 7.67 5.88 7.61
N PHE A 355 8.44 4.79 7.49
CA PHE A 355 9.64 4.77 6.66
C PHE A 355 9.31 4.86 5.16
N GLU A 356 8.23 4.24 4.72
CA GLU A 356 7.73 4.38 3.34
C GLU A 356 7.36 5.84 3.03
N ALA A 357 6.63 6.51 3.93
CA ALA A 357 6.30 7.94 3.81
C ALA A 357 7.57 8.82 3.76
N TYR A 358 8.59 8.50 4.56
CA TYR A 358 9.89 9.15 4.50
C TYR A 358 10.55 8.98 3.13
N ARG A 359 10.69 7.75 2.62
CA ARG A 359 11.34 7.46 1.34
C ARG A 359 10.61 8.10 0.16
N HIS A 360 9.28 8.09 0.19
CA HIS A 360 8.47 8.75 -0.83
C HIS A 360 8.71 10.26 -0.82
N LYS A 361 8.82 10.87 0.37
CA LYS A 361 9.05 12.30 0.49
C LYS A 361 10.49 12.72 0.16
N TYR A 362 11.45 11.85 0.46
CA TYR A 362 12.88 12.08 0.31
C TYR A 362 13.54 10.93 -0.46
N PRO A 363 13.40 10.89 -1.80
CA PRO A 363 14.00 9.84 -2.62
C PRO A 363 15.53 9.77 -2.50
N ASP A 364 16.16 10.94 -2.34
CA ASP A 364 17.61 11.10 -2.09
C ASP A 364 17.92 11.28 -0.58
N GLY A 365 17.01 10.80 0.29
CA GLY A 365 17.12 10.92 1.74
C GLY A 365 18.34 10.19 2.29
N LYS A 366 18.81 10.62 3.47
CA LYS A 366 20.03 10.08 4.08
C LYS A 366 19.93 8.63 4.57
N TYR A 367 18.72 8.10 4.79
CA TYR A 367 18.51 6.78 5.39
C TYR A 367 18.17 5.75 4.32
N ALA A 368 19.00 4.72 4.19
CA ALA A 368 18.83 3.71 3.14
C ALA A 368 17.74 2.68 3.49
N ASP A 369 17.64 2.32 4.77
CA ASP A 369 16.67 1.37 5.30
C ASP A 369 16.04 1.84 6.63
N VAL A 370 15.13 1.03 7.17
CA VAL A 370 14.41 1.34 8.42
C VAL A 370 15.34 1.40 9.63
N PHE A 371 16.41 0.60 9.65
CA PHE A 371 17.37 0.54 10.75
C PHE A 371 18.25 1.79 10.77
N ASP A 372 18.69 2.25 9.61
CA ASP A 372 19.33 3.56 9.43
C ASP A 372 18.42 4.70 9.88
N PHE A 373 17.13 4.65 9.50
CA PHE A 373 16.14 5.64 9.88
C PHE A 373 15.98 5.73 11.40
N VAL A 374 15.82 4.58 12.08
CA VAL A 374 15.72 4.52 13.54
C VAL A 374 17.00 5.02 14.20
N ARG A 375 18.17 4.49 13.83
CA ARG A 375 19.46 4.89 14.42
C ARG A 375 19.77 6.37 14.21
N GLY A 376 19.34 6.94 13.09
CA GLY A 376 19.63 8.31 12.74
C GLY A 376 18.62 9.33 13.27
N LEU A 377 17.36 8.93 13.47
CA LEU A 377 16.26 9.83 13.85
C LEU A 377 15.71 9.54 15.26
N TYR A 378 15.49 8.27 15.60
CA TYR A 378 14.78 7.89 16.82
C TYR A 378 15.72 7.77 18.01
N SER A 379 16.81 7.01 17.89
CA SER A 379 17.77 6.85 18.99
C SER A 379 18.36 8.20 19.45
N PRO A 380 18.79 9.11 18.55
CA PRO A 380 19.25 10.45 18.94
C PRO A 380 18.10 11.36 19.42
N GLY A 381 16.86 11.05 19.03
CA GLY A 381 15.65 11.74 19.46
C GLY A 381 15.14 11.32 20.84
N GLY A 382 15.79 10.35 21.50
CA GLY A 382 15.42 9.87 22.83
C GLY A 382 14.30 8.82 22.84
N VAL A 383 13.98 8.22 21.68
CA VAL A 383 13.05 7.08 21.60
C VAL A 383 13.74 5.83 22.12
N GLN A 384 13.19 5.26 23.19
CA GLN A 384 13.72 4.08 23.87
C GLN A 384 12.96 2.83 23.48
N GLU A 385 11.63 2.90 23.39
CA GLU A 385 10.80 1.76 23.04
C GLU A 385 9.70 2.19 22.07
N ILE A 386 9.37 1.31 21.12
CA ILE A 386 8.17 1.44 20.31
C ILE A 386 7.37 0.15 20.31
N ILE A 387 6.05 0.28 20.14
CA ILE A 387 5.16 -0.83 19.81
C ILE A 387 4.62 -0.58 18.39
N ASP A 388 5.15 -1.35 17.44
CA ASP A 388 4.80 -1.32 16.03
C ASP A 388 3.50 -2.11 15.79
N VAL A 389 2.63 -1.60 14.93
CA VAL A 389 1.29 -2.17 14.71
C VAL A 389 1.18 -2.81 13.34
N TRP A 390 0.91 -4.11 13.35
CA TRP A 390 0.64 -4.92 12.17
C TRP A 390 -0.82 -5.38 12.18
N CYS A 391 -1.63 -4.81 11.29
CA CYS A 391 -3.08 -4.99 11.33
C CYS A 391 -3.72 -5.23 9.95
N GLU A 392 -2.91 -5.52 8.92
CA GLU A 392 -3.37 -5.77 7.55
C GLU A 392 -3.66 -7.27 7.34
N ALA A 393 -4.66 -7.57 6.51
CA ALA A 393 -4.97 -8.94 6.07
C ALA A 393 -4.88 -9.05 4.53
N PRO A 394 -4.09 -9.99 3.97
CA PRO A 394 -3.29 -11.00 4.64
C PRO A 394 -2.07 -10.41 5.37
N VAL A 395 -1.58 -11.14 6.39
CA VAL A 395 -0.43 -10.73 7.21
C VAL A 395 0.83 -10.60 6.35
N ARG A 396 1.48 -9.44 6.40
CA ARG A 396 2.72 -9.19 5.63
C ARG A 396 3.92 -9.83 6.34
N PRO A 397 4.76 -10.64 5.68
CA PRO A 397 5.83 -11.37 6.35
C PRO A 397 6.98 -10.50 6.89
N ILE A 398 7.07 -9.23 6.47
CA ILE A 398 8.16 -8.30 6.82
C ILE A 398 8.24 -8.00 8.33
N TRP A 399 7.14 -8.15 9.09
CA TRP A 399 7.17 -7.99 10.55
C TRP A 399 8.23 -8.87 11.21
N ARG A 400 8.48 -10.06 10.65
CA ARG A 400 9.43 -11.03 11.17
C ARG A 400 10.87 -10.53 11.06
N GLU A 401 11.21 -9.84 9.98
CA GLU A 401 12.54 -9.24 9.82
C GLU A 401 12.82 -8.23 10.94
N PHE A 402 11.84 -7.38 11.26
CA PHE A 402 11.98 -6.37 12.30
C PHE A 402 12.05 -7.03 13.68
N ALA A 403 11.14 -7.95 13.95
CA ALA A 403 11.06 -8.65 15.22
C ALA A 403 12.30 -9.50 15.52
N ASP A 404 12.78 -10.27 14.53
CA ASP A 404 13.98 -11.12 14.66
C ASP A 404 15.23 -10.24 14.88
N ALA A 405 15.32 -9.11 14.19
CA ALA A 405 16.38 -8.11 14.37
C ALA A 405 16.37 -7.44 15.75
N ALA A 406 15.35 -7.66 16.59
CA ALA A 406 15.25 -7.11 17.93
C ALA A 406 15.47 -8.16 19.04
N LEU A 407 15.69 -9.43 18.70
CA LEU A 407 15.75 -10.52 19.68
C LEU A 407 16.94 -10.37 20.65
N THR A 408 18.15 -10.23 20.12
CA THR A 408 19.36 -10.17 20.95
C THR A 408 19.72 -8.73 21.32
N GLU A 409 20.40 -8.55 22.46
CA GLU A 409 20.89 -7.23 22.86
C GLU A 409 21.85 -6.66 21.82
N GLN A 410 22.71 -7.51 21.25
CA GLN A 410 23.64 -7.10 20.19
C GLN A 410 22.89 -6.57 18.97
N ASP A 411 21.89 -7.30 18.45
CA ASP A 411 21.11 -6.85 17.30
C ASP A 411 20.34 -5.56 17.60
N ARG A 412 19.84 -5.37 18.83
CA ARG A 412 19.24 -4.09 19.24
C ARG A 412 20.22 -2.94 19.20
N GLN A 413 21.43 -3.12 19.72
CA GLN A 413 22.46 -2.08 19.66
C GLN A 413 22.86 -1.77 18.21
N GLU A 414 23.07 -2.79 17.38
CA GLU A 414 23.56 -2.64 16.01
C GLU A 414 22.49 -2.13 15.03
N LYS A 415 21.27 -2.64 15.10
CA LYS A 415 20.19 -2.36 14.14
C LYS A 415 19.20 -1.32 14.64
N TRP A 416 18.85 -1.37 15.93
CA TRP A 416 17.85 -0.49 16.54
C TRP A 416 18.47 0.69 17.30
N GLY A 417 19.81 0.82 17.30
CA GLY A 417 20.51 1.88 18.02
C GLY A 417 20.29 1.84 19.53
N GLY A 418 20.10 0.63 20.07
CA GLY A 418 19.81 0.38 21.48
C GLY A 418 18.34 0.54 21.88
N MET A 419 17.47 0.94 20.94
CA MET A 419 16.02 1.01 21.16
C MET A 419 15.42 -0.40 21.22
N GLY A 420 14.43 -0.61 22.08
CA GLY A 420 13.63 -1.82 22.04
C GLY A 420 12.49 -1.71 21.02
N TYR A 421 12.33 -2.76 20.23
CA TYR A 421 11.28 -2.93 19.26
C TYR A 421 10.34 -4.03 19.72
N TRP A 422 9.06 -3.69 19.84
CA TRP A 422 7.98 -4.59 20.15
C TRP A 422 6.89 -4.40 19.12
N PHE A 423 5.98 -5.36 19.03
CA PHE A 423 4.86 -5.24 18.11
C PHE A 423 3.59 -5.88 18.64
N VAL A 424 2.46 -5.41 18.10
CA VAL A 424 1.16 -6.07 18.19
C VAL A 424 0.74 -6.58 16.82
N MET A 425 -0.05 -7.65 16.80
CA MET A 425 -0.54 -8.26 15.58
C MET A 425 -2.05 -8.49 15.68
N GLY A 426 -2.80 -8.11 14.66
CA GLY A 426 -4.26 -8.25 14.59
C GLY A 426 -4.79 -7.98 13.19
N VAL A 427 -6.10 -7.76 13.09
CA VAL A 427 -6.75 -7.30 11.85
C VAL A 427 -7.68 -6.14 12.17
N HIS A 428 -7.39 -5.01 11.53
CA HIS A 428 -8.13 -3.76 11.67
C HIS A 428 -9.56 -3.92 11.11
N PRO A 429 -10.59 -3.22 11.63
CA PRO A 429 -11.97 -3.30 11.14
C PRO A 429 -12.12 -3.10 9.62
N HIS A 430 -11.30 -2.24 9.01
CA HIS A 430 -11.28 -2.07 7.55
C HIS A 430 -11.05 -3.37 6.77
N GLU A 431 -10.22 -4.25 7.34
CA GLU A 431 -9.78 -5.51 6.74
C GLU A 431 -10.59 -6.72 7.26
N ALA A 432 -11.62 -6.50 8.09
CA ALA A 432 -12.38 -7.58 8.73
C ALA A 432 -12.96 -8.60 7.72
N LYS A 433 -13.40 -8.15 6.53
CA LYS A 433 -13.87 -9.03 5.45
C LYS A 433 -12.84 -10.04 4.92
N HIS A 434 -11.56 -9.83 5.23
CA HIS A 434 -10.46 -10.72 4.85
C HIS A 434 -10.03 -11.65 5.98
N TYR A 435 -10.59 -11.51 7.19
CA TYR A 435 -10.29 -12.36 8.32
C TYR A 435 -10.86 -13.77 8.12
N ASN A 436 -9.97 -14.76 8.07
CA ASN A 436 -10.31 -16.17 7.93
C ASN A 436 -9.33 -17.03 8.74
N ASP A 437 -9.53 -18.35 8.74
CA ASP A 437 -8.73 -19.28 9.54
C ASP A 437 -7.23 -19.26 9.18
N ALA A 438 -6.87 -18.98 7.94
CA ALA A 438 -5.47 -18.88 7.52
C ALA A 438 -4.82 -17.60 8.09
N VAL A 439 -5.52 -16.47 8.02
CA VAL A 439 -5.07 -15.21 8.62
C VAL A 439 -4.95 -15.34 10.15
N GLU A 440 -5.94 -15.96 10.81
CA GLU A 440 -5.87 -16.24 12.26
C GLU A 440 -4.67 -17.14 12.59
N ALA A 441 -4.37 -18.15 11.77
CA ALA A 441 -3.21 -19.02 11.97
C ALA A 441 -1.88 -18.25 11.87
N ASP A 442 -1.75 -17.32 10.91
CA ASP A 442 -0.57 -16.46 10.77
C ASP A 442 -0.40 -15.54 11.98
N ILE A 443 -1.48 -14.96 12.49
CA ILE A 443 -1.46 -14.14 13.71
C ILE A 443 -1.04 -15.00 14.92
N LEU A 444 -1.61 -16.20 15.07
CA LEU A 444 -1.25 -17.13 16.13
C LEU A 444 0.22 -17.55 16.08
N GLU A 445 0.82 -17.64 14.89
CA GLU A 445 2.26 -17.85 14.73
C GLU A 445 3.06 -16.63 15.20
N ALA A 446 2.65 -15.42 14.83
CA ALA A 446 3.27 -14.19 15.32
C ALA A 446 3.20 -14.04 16.84
N MET A 447 2.08 -14.45 17.46
CA MET A 447 1.87 -14.40 18.93
C MET A 447 2.90 -15.21 19.73
N LYS A 448 3.54 -16.21 19.13
CA LYS A 448 4.61 -17.01 19.74
C LYS A 448 5.94 -16.26 19.81
N HIS A 449 6.11 -15.22 18.99
CA HIS A 449 7.34 -14.45 18.96
C HIS A 449 7.50 -13.64 20.27
N PRO A 450 8.67 -13.65 20.93
CA PRO A 450 8.85 -12.98 22.23
C PRO A 450 8.74 -11.46 22.15
N ARG A 451 8.81 -10.88 20.94
CA ARG A 451 8.57 -9.44 20.69
C ARG A 451 7.11 -9.08 20.41
N CYS A 452 6.22 -10.07 20.28
CA CYS A 452 4.79 -9.83 20.12
C CYS A 452 4.13 -9.63 21.49
N VAL A 453 3.80 -8.39 21.83
CA VAL A 453 3.39 -7.99 23.19
C VAL A 453 1.89 -7.86 23.38
N GLY A 454 1.10 -7.92 22.31
CA GLY A 454 -0.35 -7.76 22.37
C GLY A 454 -1.04 -8.16 21.07
N TRP A 455 -2.36 -8.25 21.13
CA TRP A 455 -3.21 -8.51 19.98
C TRP A 455 -3.90 -7.22 19.56
N GLY A 456 -3.78 -6.91 18.28
CA GLY A 456 -4.39 -5.76 17.64
C GLY A 456 -3.47 -5.17 16.59
N GLU A 457 -3.91 -4.18 15.84
CA GLU A 457 -5.16 -3.45 16.04
C GLU A 457 -6.40 -4.25 15.61
N MET A 458 -7.44 -4.25 16.44
CA MET A 458 -8.74 -4.87 16.17
C MET A 458 -9.85 -3.95 16.66
N GLY A 459 -11.10 -4.11 16.19
CA GLY A 459 -12.20 -3.30 16.71
C GLY A 459 -13.24 -2.96 15.67
N LEU A 460 -13.82 -1.77 15.77
CA LEU A 460 -14.93 -1.28 14.93
C LEU A 460 -14.63 0.11 14.37
N ASP A 461 -14.88 0.32 13.07
CA ASP A 461 -14.86 1.63 12.42
C ASP A 461 -16.12 1.80 11.57
N TYR A 462 -17.07 2.59 12.07
CA TYR A 462 -18.35 2.87 11.40
C TYR A 462 -18.33 4.16 10.59
N HIS A 463 -17.20 4.86 10.58
CA HIS A 463 -17.03 6.07 9.81
C HIS A 463 -16.77 5.76 8.33
N TYR A 464 -15.88 4.80 8.05
CA TYR A 464 -15.51 4.44 6.68
C TYR A 464 -16.27 3.23 6.13
N ASP A 465 -16.79 2.33 6.99
CA ASP A 465 -17.56 1.14 6.60
C ASP A 465 -16.88 0.28 5.49
N ASN A 466 -15.53 0.22 5.50
CA ASN A 466 -14.73 -0.52 4.51
C ASN A 466 -14.94 -2.05 4.56
N SER A 467 -15.48 -2.54 5.67
CA SER A 467 -16.03 -3.89 5.84
C SER A 467 -17.44 -3.80 6.43
N PRO A 468 -18.37 -4.72 6.10
CA PRO A 468 -19.73 -4.69 6.64
C PRO A 468 -19.72 -4.74 8.18
N ARG A 469 -20.56 -3.93 8.84
CA ARG A 469 -20.56 -3.79 10.31
C ARG A 469 -20.74 -5.11 11.05
N GLU A 470 -21.63 -5.98 10.57
CA GLU A 470 -21.84 -7.31 11.14
C GLU A 470 -20.56 -8.15 11.11
N ILE A 471 -19.81 -8.09 10.01
CA ILE A 471 -18.52 -8.78 9.86
C ILE A 471 -17.48 -8.14 10.78
N GLN A 472 -17.45 -6.81 10.91
CA GLN A 472 -16.54 -6.15 11.86
C GLN A 472 -16.82 -6.64 13.30
N GLN A 473 -18.09 -6.70 13.72
CA GLN A 473 -18.47 -7.17 15.06
C GLN A 473 -18.10 -8.64 15.28
N GLU A 474 -18.38 -9.53 14.32
CA GLU A 474 -18.01 -10.94 14.41
C GLU A 474 -16.50 -11.13 14.55
N VAL A 475 -15.73 -10.47 13.69
CA VAL A 475 -14.26 -10.55 13.66
C VAL A 475 -13.66 -9.92 14.92
N PHE A 476 -14.23 -8.82 15.40
CA PHE A 476 -13.80 -8.20 16.65
C PHE A 476 -13.98 -9.17 17.83
N ALA A 477 -15.19 -9.73 17.99
CA ALA A 477 -15.46 -10.72 19.04
C ALA A 477 -14.53 -11.95 18.92
N ARG A 478 -14.30 -12.45 17.70
CA ARG A 478 -13.43 -13.60 17.44
C ARG A 478 -11.97 -13.31 17.86
N GLN A 479 -11.42 -12.16 17.49
CA GLN A 479 -10.07 -11.75 17.87
C GLN A 479 -9.93 -11.54 19.39
N LEU A 480 -10.94 -10.93 20.03
CA LEU A 480 -10.98 -10.75 21.49
C LEU A 480 -10.87 -12.10 22.21
N ARG A 481 -11.66 -13.10 21.80
CA ARG A 481 -11.61 -14.45 22.41
C ARG A 481 -10.23 -15.09 22.30
N GLN A 482 -9.56 -14.96 21.15
CA GLN A 482 -8.21 -15.50 20.97
C GLN A 482 -7.19 -14.78 21.86
N ALA A 483 -7.24 -13.44 21.89
CA ALA A 483 -6.32 -12.63 22.67
C ALA A 483 -6.49 -12.86 24.18
N VAL A 484 -7.73 -12.95 24.68
CA VAL A 484 -8.06 -13.32 26.06
C VAL A 484 -7.55 -14.71 26.39
N ARG A 485 -7.77 -15.70 25.51
CA ARG A 485 -7.26 -17.08 25.70
C ARG A 485 -5.74 -17.13 25.83
N LEU A 486 -5.02 -16.27 25.12
CA LEU A 486 -3.56 -16.16 25.17
C LEU A 486 -3.06 -15.19 26.26
N ASN A 487 -3.96 -14.56 27.01
CA ASN A 487 -3.67 -13.50 27.98
C ASN A 487 -2.82 -12.36 27.38
N LYS A 488 -3.07 -12.01 26.12
CA LYS A 488 -2.40 -10.90 25.42
C LYS A 488 -3.18 -9.60 25.66
N PRO A 489 -2.51 -8.48 25.99
CA PRO A 489 -3.12 -7.15 25.98
C PRO A 489 -3.86 -6.87 24.67
N LEU A 490 -4.96 -6.12 24.76
CA LEU A 490 -5.81 -5.78 23.62
C LEU A 490 -5.51 -4.36 23.14
N THR A 491 -5.17 -4.19 21.87
CA THR A 491 -5.10 -2.88 21.20
C THR A 491 -6.35 -2.71 20.34
N ILE A 492 -7.23 -1.80 20.75
CA ILE A 492 -8.59 -1.66 20.20
C ILE A 492 -8.73 -0.35 19.44
N HIS A 493 -9.18 -0.46 18.20
CA HIS A 493 -9.72 0.64 17.41
C HIS A 493 -11.21 0.80 17.66
N THR A 494 -11.66 2.03 17.86
CA THR A 494 -13.07 2.36 17.86
C THR A 494 -13.25 3.73 17.26
N ARG A 495 -14.27 3.86 16.41
CA ARG A 495 -14.67 5.14 15.83
C ARG A 495 -16.14 5.12 15.48
N GLU A 496 -16.90 6.04 16.06
CA GLU A 496 -18.35 6.17 15.85
C GLU A 496 -19.11 4.86 16.12
N ALA A 497 -18.59 4.04 17.05
CA ALA A 497 -19.07 2.69 17.34
C ALA A 497 -19.24 2.43 18.85
N ASP A 498 -19.35 3.49 19.67
CA ASP A 498 -19.33 3.48 21.14
C ASP A 498 -20.14 2.33 21.76
N GLU A 499 -21.42 2.21 21.39
CA GLU A 499 -22.35 1.26 22.01
C GLU A 499 -22.02 -0.20 21.69
N ASP A 500 -21.66 -0.51 20.44
CA ASP A 500 -21.29 -1.87 20.04
C ASP A 500 -19.91 -2.25 20.56
N THR A 501 -18.95 -1.32 20.55
CA THR A 501 -17.63 -1.53 21.16
C THR A 501 -17.77 -1.84 22.65
N GLU A 502 -18.55 -1.05 23.39
CA GLU A 502 -18.78 -1.26 24.82
C GLU A 502 -19.43 -2.62 25.10
N ARG A 503 -20.52 -2.93 24.37
CA ARG A 503 -21.26 -4.18 24.54
C ARG A 503 -20.37 -5.39 24.30
N ILE A 504 -19.70 -5.46 23.14
CA ILE A 504 -18.86 -6.60 22.77
C ILE A 504 -17.70 -6.75 23.77
N LEU A 505 -17.07 -5.65 24.20
CA LEU A 505 -16.00 -5.75 25.20
C LEU A 505 -16.50 -6.31 26.53
N LYS A 506 -17.65 -5.86 27.01
CA LYS A 506 -18.23 -6.35 28.27
C LYS A 506 -18.68 -7.81 28.19
N GLU A 507 -19.06 -8.28 27.00
CA GLU A 507 -19.45 -9.67 26.73
C GLU A 507 -18.24 -10.61 26.64
N GLU A 508 -17.19 -10.20 25.94
CA GLU A 508 -16.07 -11.09 25.56
C GLU A 508 -14.84 -10.97 26.47
N VAL A 509 -14.67 -9.85 27.18
CA VAL A 509 -13.41 -9.53 27.88
C VAL A 509 -13.59 -9.53 29.40
N PRO A 510 -12.77 -10.30 30.15
CA PRO A 510 -12.75 -10.22 31.61
C PRO A 510 -12.41 -8.81 32.09
N LYS A 511 -13.03 -8.36 33.19
CA LYS A 511 -12.83 -6.99 33.73
C LYS A 511 -11.36 -6.63 33.97
N GLU A 512 -10.57 -7.58 34.47
CA GLU A 512 -9.16 -7.37 34.80
C GLU A 512 -8.22 -7.45 33.59
N HIS A 513 -8.74 -7.71 32.39
CA HIS A 513 -7.90 -7.81 31.19
C HIS A 513 -7.31 -6.45 30.82
N LYS A 514 -6.10 -6.47 30.25
CA LYS A 514 -5.37 -5.25 29.89
C LYS A 514 -5.84 -4.74 28.54
N ILE A 515 -6.31 -3.50 28.51
CA ILE A 515 -6.92 -2.90 27.32
C ILE A 515 -6.27 -1.54 27.02
N HIS A 516 -5.91 -1.35 25.76
CA HIS A 516 -5.51 -0.08 25.18
C HIS A 516 -6.54 0.32 24.13
N ILE A 517 -7.30 1.39 24.38
CA ILE A 517 -8.16 2.01 23.36
C ILE A 517 -7.30 3.00 22.57
N HIS A 518 -6.89 2.60 21.37
CA HIS A 518 -6.00 3.37 20.52
C HIS A 518 -6.68 4.62 19.96
N CYS A 519 -5.90 5.70 19.80
CA CYS A 519 -6.25 6.96 19.13
C CYS A 519 -7.62 7.48 19.52
N PHE A 520 -7.87 7.59 20.83
CA PHE A 520 -9.20 7.86 21.33
C PHE A 520 -9.67 9.27 20.96
N THR A 521 -10.72 9.34 20.15
CA THR A 521 -11.39 10.60 19.74
C THR A 521 -12.91 10.58 19.94
N ASP A 522 -13.47 9.49 20.47
CA ASP A 522 -14.91 9.36 20.72
C ASP A 522 -15.34 10.12 22.00
N SER A 523 -16.61 9.98 22.38
CA SER A 523 -17.23 10.82 23.41
C SER A 523 -16.61 10.63 24.83
N PRO A 524 -16.43 11.70 25.63
CA PRO A 524 -15.89 11.57 26.99
C PRO A 524 -16.76 10.69 27.91
N ALA A 525 -18.07 10.65 27.65
CA ALA A 525 -19.00 9.79 28.38
C ALA A 525 -18.71 8.31 28.11
N PHE A 526 -18.44 7.92 26.86
CA PHE A 526 -18.06 6.56 26.50
C PHE A 526 -16.72 6.16 27.15
N ALA A 527 -15.69 7.01 27.07
CA ALA A 527 -14.43 6.76 27.78
C ALA A 527 -14.63 6.52 29.28
N GLN A 528 -15.46 7.34 29.95
CA GLN A 528 -15.74 7.19 31.37
C GLN A 528 -16.38 5.84 31.68
N ARG A 529 -17.39 5.42 30.91
CA ARG A 529 -18.05 4.11 31.11
C ARG A 529 -17.09 2.94 30.96
N LEU A 530 -16.16 3.01 30.01
CA LEU A 530 -15.12 1.99 29.83
C LEU A 530 -14.10 2.00 30.97
N LEU A 531 -13.62 3.17 31.36
CA LEU A 531 -12.65 3.37 32.45
C LEU A 531 -13.20 2.95 33.82
N ASP A 532 -14.50 3.10 34.05
CA ASP A 532 -15.19 2.66 35.27
C ASP A 532 -15.37 1.14 35.30
N TRP A 533 -15.60 0.52 34.14
CA TRP A 533 -15.83 -0.92 34.04
C TRP A 533 -14.54 -1.74 34.05
N PHE A 534 -13.52 -1.30 33.32
CA PHE A 534 -12.25 -1.99 33.13
C PHE A 534 -11.13 -1.28 33.91
N PRO A 535 -10.71 -1.80 35.09
CA PRO A 535 -9.65 -1.18 35.89
C PRO A 535 -8.31 -1.08 35.13
N ASN A 536 -8.00 -2.06 34.27
CA ASN A 536 -6.76 -2.14 33.50
C ASN A 536 -6.89 -1.63 32.06
N LEU A 537 -7.86 -0.73 31.82
CA LEU A 537 -8.03 -0.02 30.55
C LEU A 537 -7.31 1.33 30.56
N TYR A 538 -6.66 1.63 29.44
CA TYR A 538 -5.92 2.86 29.20
C TYR A 538 -6.34 3.50 27.88
N ILE A 539 -6.36 4.84 27.87
CA ILE A 539 -6.73 5.66 26.71
C ILE A 539 -5.48 6.06 25.95
N GLY A 540 -5.39 5.69 24.67
CA GLY A 540 -4.35 6.11 23.74
C GLY A 540 -4.53 7.57 23.34
N VAL A 541 -3.48 8.37 23.54
CA VAL A 541 -3.45 9.81 23.26
C VAL A 541 -2.40 10.11 22.21
N THR A 542 -2.87 10.45 21.00
CA THR A 542 -2.05 10.86 19.86
C THR A 542 -1.93 12.38 19.76
N GLY A 543 -1.20 12.86 18.75
CA GLY A 543 -1.12 14.29 18.41
C GLY A 543 -2.47 14.95 18.11
N VAL A 544 -3.53 14.18 17.83
CA VAL A 544 -4.89 14.69 17.56
C VAL A 544 -5.45 15.45 18.76
N ILE A 545 -5.04 15.16 20.00
CA ILE A 545 -5.46 15.95 21.18
C ILE A 545 -5.15 17.44 21.04
N THR A 546 -4.16 17.79 20.23
CA THR A 546 -3.72 19.17 19.99
C THR A 546 -4.53 19.88 18.90
N PHE A 547 -5.43 19.18 18.21
CA PHE A 547 -6.21 19.73 17.11
C PHE A 547 -7.44 20.45 17.66
N ALA A 548 -7.70 21.64 17.14
CA ALA A 548 -8.83 22.46 17.57
C ALA A 548 -10.20 21.77 17.39
N THR A 549 -10.28 20.81 16.48
CA THR A 549 -11.49 20.01 16.19
C THR A 549 -11.70 18.85 17.16
N ASN A 550 -10.74 18.53 18.03
CA ASN A 550 -10.81 17.38 18.93
C ASN A 550 -10.81 17.80 20.40
N ALA A 551 -11.92 18.37 20.85
CA ALA A 551 -12.10 18.77 22.25
C ALA A 551 -12.38 17.58 23.19
N ASP A 552 -12.82 16.45 22.65
CA ASP A 552 -13.31 15.30 23.43
C ASP A 552 -12.18 14.53 24.10
N THR A 553 -11.05 14.29 23.41
CA THR A 553 -9.85 13.70 24.05
C THR A 553 -9.34 14.58 25.18
N SER A 554 -9.31 15.90 24.98
CA SER A 554 -8.91 16.85 26.04
C SER A 554 -9.84 16.80 27.25
N THR A 555 -11.15 16.70 27.01
CA THR A 555 -12.15 16.58 28.07
C THR A 555 -12.02 15.26 28.82
N THR A 556 -11.79 14.17 28.11
CA THR A 556 -11.55 12.83 28.69
C THR A 556 -10.34 12.84 29.63
N VAL A 557 -9.23 13.43 29.23
CA VAL A 557 -8.03 13.56 30.08
C VAL A 557 -8.31 14.41 31.33
N ARG A 558 -9.05 15.53 31.20
CA ARG A 558 -9.43 16.36 32.36
C ARG A 558 -10.36 15.61 33.32
N ASN A 559 -11.29 14.81 32.80
CA ASN A 559 -12.25 14.07 33.62
C ASN A 559 -11.58 13.06 34.55
N MET A 560 -10.42 12.49 34.16
CA MET A 560 -9.61 11.64 35.05
C MET A 560 -9.20 12.37 36.35
N PHE A 561 -9.14 13.71 36.32
CA PHE A 561 -8.79 14.59 37.44
C PHE A 561 -9.99 15.29 38.10
N SER A 562 -11.22 15.07 37.63
CA SER A 562 -12.44 15.61 38.22
C SER A 562 -12.58 15.24 39.70
N SER A 563 -13.24 16.08 40.49
CA SER A 563 -13.53 15.81 41.91
C SER A 563 -14.45 14.60 42.11
N GLU A 564 -15.23 14.24 41.08
CA GLU A 564 -16.15 13.10 41.10
C GLU A 564 -15.46 11.76 40.79
N ALA A 565 -14.23 11.77 40.27
CA ALA A 565 -13.49 10.55 39.99
C ALA A 565 -12.96 9.91 41.31
N PRO A 566 -12.90 8.56 41.40
CA PRO A 566 -12.30 7.89 42.54
C PRO A 566 -10.88 8.42 42.79
N GLN A 567 -10.56 8.73 44.05
CA GLN A 567 -9.26 9.27 44.45
C GLN A 567 -8.34 8.11 44.86
N PRO A 568 -7.43 7.63 43.98
CA PRO A 568 -6.45 6.63 44.37
C PRO A 568 -5.45 7.22 45.36
N SER A 569 -4.76 6.35 46.09
CA SER A 569 -3.71 6.73 47.04
C SER A 569 -2.50 7.40 46.39
N ASN A 570 -2.33 7.26 45.06
CA ASN A 570 -1.29 7.92 44.28
C ASN A 570 -1.94 8.67 43.10
N ILE A 571 -1.78 10.00 43.05
CA ILE A 571 -2.35 10.85 41.99
C ILE A 571 -1.91 10.45 40.58
N GLU A 572 -0.72 9.88 40.41
CA GLU A 572 -0.21 9.44 39.10
C GLU A 572 -1.00 8.26 38.53
N SER A 573 -1.54 7.40 39.41
CA SER A 573 -2.40 6.29 39.00
C SER A 573 -3.78 6.73 38.47
N ARG A 574 -4.12 8.02 38.61
CA ARG A 574 -5.34 8.61 37.99
C ARG A 574 -5.19 8.75 36.48
N LEU A 575 -3.99 9.10 36.00
CA LEU A 575 -3.75 9.38 34.59
C LEU A 575 -3.55 8.06 33.83
N ARG A 576 -4.65 7.39 33.49
CA ARG A 576 -4.67 6.14 32.72
C ARG A 576 -4.60 6.39 31.21
N ILE A 577 -3.50 7.00 30.78
CA ILE A 577 -3.21 7.24 29.36
C ILE A 577 -2.01 6.44 28.87
N LEU A 578 -1.99 6.17 27.57
CA LEU A 578 -0.81 5.79 26.82
C LEU A 578 -0.50 6.90 25.82
N LEU A 579 0.79 7.17 25.58
CA LEU A 579 1.21 8.18 24.61
C LEU A 579 1.66 7.49 23.34
N GLU A 580 1.16 8.00 22.22
CA GLU A 580 1.35 7.38 20.92
C GLU A 580 1.46 8.44 19.83
N THR A 581 2.01 8.07 18.68
CA THR A 581 2.08 8.97 17.53
C THR A 581 1.08 8.64 16.46
N ASP A 582 0.67 7.38 16.36
CA ASP A 582 -0.06 6.87 15.18
C ASP A 582 0.66 7.30 13.90
N ALA A 583 2.00 7.25 13.92
CA ALA A 583 2.80 7.65 12.78
C ALA A 583 2.56 6.67 11.62
N PRO A 584 2.39 7.17 10.38
CA PRO A 584 2.79 8.50 9.88
C PRO A 584 1.76 9.64 9.97
N TYR A 585 0.61 9.48 10.64
CA TYR A 585 -0.55 10.34 10.43
C TYR A 585 -0.59 11.61 11.29
N MET A 586 -0.52 11.48 12.61
CA MET A 586 -1.05 12.52 13.53
C MET A 586 0.02 13.50 14.05
N VAL A 587 0.58 14.34 13.18
CA VAL A 587 1.60 15.34 13.57
C VAL A 587 1.04 16.35 14.60
N PRO A 588 1.61 16.46 15.82
CA PRO A 588 1.14 17.41 16.83
C PRO A 588 1.20 18.87 16.37
N ALA A 589 0.11 19.62 16.55
CA ALA A 589 0.00 21.02 16.14
C ALA A 589 1.05 21.96 16.76
N PRO A 590 1.46 21.82 18.05
CA PRO A 590 2.46 22.68 18.68
C PRO A 590 3.85 22.64 18.04
N ILE A 591 4.15 21.61 17.22
CA ILE A 591 5.40 21.56 16.45
C ILE A 591 5.54 22.78 15.54
N TYR A 592 4.42 23.23 14.94
CA TYR A 592 4.43 24.33 13.97
C TYR A 592 4.68 25.71 14.59
N THR A 593 4.59 25.83 15.92
CA THR A 593 4.93 27.03 16.68
C THR A 593 6.30 26.92 17.36
N SER A 594 7.02 25.81 17.18
CA SER A 594 8.37 25.62 17.74
C SER A 594 9.42 26.50 17.04
N PRO A 595 10.56 26.79 17.70
CA PRO A 595 11.64 27.57 17.10
C PRO A 595 12.10 27.07 15.72
N ALA A 596 12.14 25.75 15.54
CA ALA A 596 12.51 25.11 14.27
C ALA A 596 11.52 25.47 13.13
N PHE A 597 10.22 25.54 13.43
CA PHE A 597 9.15 25.80 12.46
C PHE A 597 8.78 27.28 12.29
N THR A 598 9.20 28.14 13.23
CA THR A 598 9.11 29.60 13.08
C THR A 598 10.26 30.20 12.26
N SER A 599 11.29 29.40 11.94
CA SER A 599 12.42 29.82 11.10
C SER A 599 11.98 30.21 9.68
N PRO A 600 12.69 31.13 8.99
CA PRO A 600 12.36 31.52 7.61
C PRO A 600 12.28 30.35 6.62
N GLU A 601 13.02 29.27 6.88
CA GLU A 601 13.10 28.09 6.01
C GLU A 601 11.89 27.15 6.15
N ALA A 602 11.24 27.15 7.32
CA ALA A 602 10.12 26.28 7.67
C ALA A 602 8.76 27.01 7.72
N LYS A 603 8.77 28.34 7.85
CA LYS A 603 7.56 29.16 8.02
C LYS A 603 6.52 28.87 6.92
N GLY A 604 5.31 28.51 7.35
CA GLY A 604 4.17 28.23 6.47
C GLY A 604 4.23 26.87 5.77
N LYS A 605 5.20 26.00 6.09
CA LYS A 605 5.27 24.63 5.60
C LYS A 605 4.71 23.64 6.63
N ARG A 606 4.26 22.47 6.16
CA ARG A 606 3.76 21.37 6.98
C ARG A 606 4.65 20.14 6.84
N LEU A 607 4.84 19.41 7.93
CA LEU A 607 5.56 18.14 7.91
C LEU A 607 4.78 17.14 7.04
N ALA A 608 5.53 16.27 6.37
CA ALA A 608 4.95 15.30 5.45
C ALA A 608 4.35 14.08 6.16
N PHE A 609 4.84 13.77 7.37
CA PHE A 609 4.42 12.64 8.18
C PHE A 609 4.79 12.88 9.65
N CYS A 610 4.11 12.19 10.56
CA CYS A 610 4.42 12.07 11.99
C CYS A 610 5.47 10.97 12.22
N HIS A 611 6.18 10.98 13.36
CA HIS A 611 7.08 9.89 13.75
C HIS A 611 7.27 9.80 15.27
N SER A 612 7.76 8.67 15.78
CA SER A 612 7.83 8.37 17.23
C SER A 612 8.56 9.39 18.10
N ALA A 613 9.60 10.07 17.59
CA ALA A 613 10.25 11.11 18.37
C ALA A 613 9.36 12.36 18.63
N MET A 614 8.13 12.43 18.10
CA MET A 614 7.19 13.53 18.33
C MET A 614 6.29 13.38 19.58
N VAL A 615 6.34 12.24 20.28
CA VAL A 615 5.56 12.01 21.54
C VAL A 615 5.68 13.15 22.57
N PRO A 616 6.86 13.78 22.81
CA PRO A 616 6.98 14.83 23.82
C PRO A 616 6.09 16.06 23.59
N TRP A 617 5.72 16.37 22.34
CA TRP A 617 4.80 17.47 22.05
C TRP A 617 3.37 17.14 22.48
N THR A 618 2.94 15.89 22.30
CA THR A 618 1.68 15.39 22.83
C THR A 618 1.69 15.41 24.36
N ALA A 619 2.76 14.91 24.99
CA ALA A 619 2.92 14.92 26.44
C ALA A 619 2.90 16.33 27.04
N SER A 620 3.52 17.29 26.36
CA SER A 620 3.54 18.70 26.76
C SER A 620 2.15 19.30 26.75
N PHE A 621 1.36 19.05 25.70
CA PHE A 621 -0.02 19.50 25.63
C PHE A 621 -0.88 18.85 26.73
N VAL A 622 -0.70 17.55 26.99
CA VAL A 622 -1.38 16.86 28.10
C VAL A 622 -1.05 17.53 29.44
N ALA A 623 0.22 17.81 29.72
CA ALA A 623 0.63 18.47 30.97
C ALA A 623 -0.10 19.82 31.18
N ASP A 624 -0.32 20.59 30.12
CA ASP A 624 -1.06 21.85 30.18
C ASP A 624 -2.55 21.71 30.48
N LEU A 625 -3.14 20.53 30.24
CA LEU A 625 -4.54 20.24 30.58
C LEU A 625 -4.72 19.86 32.06
N LEU A 626 -3.65 19.47 32.74
CA LEU A 626 -3.69 18.91 34.09
C LEU A 626 -3.58 20.01 35.17
N PRO A 627 -4.00 19.72 36.42
CA PRO A 627 -3.94 20.70 37.51
C PRO A 627 -2.54 21.26 37.75
N LYS A 628 -2.45 22.57 38.06
CA LYS A 628 -1.19 23.33 38.23
C LYS A 628 -0.89 23.72 39.68
N GLU A 629 -1.48 23.06 40.68
CA GLU A 629 -1.26 23.39 42.10
C GLU A 629 0.21 23.18 42.52
N GLU A 630 0.77 24.11 43.31
CA GLU A 630 2.23 24.31 43.50
C GLU A 630 3.00 23.10 44.05
N SER A 631 2.36 22.16 44.74
CA SER A 631 3.03 20.98 45.33
C SER A 631 2.96 19.71 44.47
N GLU A 632 2.13 19.69 43.41
CA GLU A 632 1.89 18.52 42.56
C GLU A 632 1.75 18.87 41.07
N ALA A 633 2.36 19.99 40.63
CA ALA A 633 2.24 20.46 39.25
C ALA A 633 2.69 19.40 38.23
N TRP A 634 1.91 19.25 37.16
CA TRP A 634 2.25 18.38 36.04
C TRP A 634 3.15 19.11 35.05
N ASP A 635 4.27 18.48 34.69
CA ASP A 635 5.13 18.89 33.60
C ASP A 635 5.26 17.77 32.55
N THR A 636 5.88 18.09 31.41
CA THR A 636 6.07 17.13 30.32
C THR A 636 6.83 15.88 30.76
N SER A 637 7.86 16.02 31.60
CA SER A 637 8.69 14.90 32.06
C SER A 637 7.90 13.94 32.95
N ARG A 638 7.03 14.46 33.81
CA ARG A 638 6.14 13.67 34.66
C ARG A 638 5.09 12.93 33.84
N VAL A 639 4.45 13.60 32.86
CA VAL A 639 3.51 12.93 31.95
C VAL A 639 4.19 11.80 31.19
N LEU A 640 5.39 12.02 30.65
CA LEU A 640 6.19 10.97 30.00
C LEU A 640 6.48 9.80 30.97
N SER A 641 6.83 10.10 32.23
CA SER A 641 7.10 9.06 33.23
C SER A 641 5.89 8.19 33.57
N VAL A 642 4.72 8.82 33.72
CA VAL A 642 3.47 8.11 33.99
C VAL A 642 3.05 7.28 32.78
N ALA A 643 3.12 7.85 31.57
CA ALA A 643 2.81 7.13 30.34
C ALA A 643 3.72 5.90 30.15
N ARG A 644 5.01 5.99 30.45
CA ARG A 644 5.93 4.82 30.45
C ARG A 644 5.51 3.77 31.47
N SER A 645 5.16 4.19 32.68
CA SER A 645 4.72 3.26 33.73
C SER A 645 3.44 2.53 33.32
N ASN A 646 2.53 3.23 32.65
CA ASN A 646 1.32 2.66 32.07
C ASN A 646 1.63 1.69 30.91
N ALA A 647 2.54 2.05 29.99
CA ALA A 647 2.98 1.17 28.91
C ALA A 647 3.56 -0.14 29.46
N LYS A 648 4.34 -0.07 30.53
CA LYS A 648 4.86 -1.23 31.25
C LYS A 648 3.76 -2.05 31.90
N ALA A 649 2.75 -1.41 32.49
CA ALA A 649 1.62 -2.12 33.09
C ALA A 649 0.80 -2.90 32.04
N VAL A 650 0.55 -2.30 30.88
CA VAL A 650 -0.22 -2.90 29.78
C VAL A 650 0.61 -3.96 29.05
N TYR A 651 1.73 -3.58 28.44
CA TYR A 651 2.48 -4.41 27.50
C TYR A 651 3.73 -5.06 28.09
N GLY A 652 4.18 -4.63 29.27
CA GLY A 652 5.46 -5.06 29.84
C GLY A 652 6.67 -4.38 29.22
N VAL A 653 6.44 -3.30 28.44
CA VAL A 653 7.43 -2.50 27.72
C VAL A 653 7.90 -1.31 28.53
#